data_AF-A0A9E1ICZ0-F1
#
_entry.id   AF-A0A9E1ICZ0-F1
#
_cell.length_a   1.000
_cell.length_b   1.000
_cell.length_c   1.000
_cell.angle_alpha   90.00
_cell.angle_beta   90.00
_cell.angle_gamma   90.00
#
_symmetry.space_group_name_H-M   'P 1'
#
loop_
_entity.id
_entity.type
_entity.pdbx_description
1 polymer ?
#
loop_
_entity_poly.entity_id
_entity_poly.type
_entity_poly.pdbx_seq_one_letter_code
_entity_poly.pdbx_strand_id
1 'polypeptide(L)'
;MGFQRSWLLAGALIAVVACRGAYSIPVNIFVEPGIVDMGDLQTVVGSVVESEITVANVGELDATITFAHLEGEIADIVNLDLDQFTTTLTTGEVLHIPISISVLPQGTTEGLWQGTLWMEAVGASLSVGGCSPQKDWDQNTQVIEVPVYVRVNDGCDVDNDGFLGPQCGGDDCDDQNPNIHPQATEVCNGVDDNCDGILNADEVDLDGDGVLACDDCDDNDINTYPGATEVCDAMDNDCDGVIPPDEFDEDGDGYLVCEGDCDDERKRIHPGANERCNGIDDDCDGVVPANEEDADNDGWRVCDGDCDDTLPETHPGGFELCDQKDNDCDGQIDDGVYDDADGDGFDVCEGDCDDFNATVFPGAVELCDGLDNDCDAFVPQDEIDDDGDGFVECAGDCNDSDDTIYPGAPELCDKKDNDCDNDIDEADDNDNDGFTACDGDCDDLNSDFYPGAPELCDGEDNDCDGLVPTDEIDDDGDSFAECEGDCNDADGNINPNIVETCDGLDNNCDGVVDEGFDNDVDGFAECMGDCDDADPDTYPGAPELCDEIDNNCDGVIPTDEIDADGDGFSECNGDCDDAEPEAWPGNVEICDFIDNDCNGQIDEGFDQDFDGFSICDGDCDDGADNVYPGAPEECDGVDNDCDAVVPPDEFDDDGDSYLACEECDDTNANVYPGAPEVCDGLDTDCDGTLLPEELIDADGDGAVQCLDCDDNDGDFYPGAPELCDQLDNDCDGIVPSDETDDLDGDGWTGCDECDDSDPLVHPGAVEILCDGIDNNCDGDFGPASGPDNDGDGVGECDDCDDNDATIYPGAPELCNNRDDNCNGLIDEGVNDDGDGDGYSPCAGDCNDADAEIYPTQAEVCDYVDQDCDGGVDEDYKTLGKYDKEEHCGACNNDCADYLWDNAGSFCDDSLAQPECTYTCLAGFFDVNGAPGDGCECEYLSSYDEPFDGIDADCDGQDGDPQDAVYVSAFLGTPVGTGTIDDPVDTIWQGLQLAQNLNAAFVVVAMGNYEEDVDLLNGITVFGGYDLDFAVRDPLIYVSTIDGSGNRPTVVADGIVDETTFDGFEVLGNNDRQPGGEAIAMWVEDCDPDFVISNNILVAEVGRDGTEGTDGNDGDDGSDGDAGSKGGEADCQSLPDGGDGAYHVCGYTNVSGGDGGDQDCPFAG
;
A
#
# COMPACT_ATOMS: atom_id res chain seq x y z
N MET A 1 -21.61 -43.88 54.63
CA MET A 1 -22.77 -44.66 55.15
C MET A 1 -23.91 -43.67 55.35
N GLY A 2 -25.09 -43.68 54.70
CA GLY A 2 -25.83 -44.64 53.86
C GLY A 2 -27.31 -44.67 54.32
N PHE A 3 -28.35 -45.09 53.57
CA PHE A 3 -28.50 -45.80 52.29
C PHE A 3 -30.03 -46.03 51.97
N GLN A 4 -30.43 -46.10 50.66
CA GLN A 4 -31.48 -46.96 49.97
C GLN A 4 -33.00 -46.58 50.00
N ARG A 5 -33.90 -46.82 48.99
CA ARG A 5 -33.99 -47.71 47.77
C ARG A 5 -35.23 -47.43 46.83
N SER A 6 -35.05 -47.49 45.47
CA SER A 6 -35.81 -48.13 44.32
C SER A 6 -37.33 -47.85 44.02
N TRP A 7 -37.83 -47.79 42.74
CA TRP A 7 -38.25 -48.88 41.79
C TRP A 7 -38.54 -48.41 40.31
N LEU A 8 -38.67 -49.39 39.37
CA LEU A 8 -38.42 -49.53 37.90
C LEU A 8 -39.62 -49.42 36.87
N LEU A 9 -39.31 -49.05 35.60
CA LEU A 9 -39.62 -49.57 34.20
C LEU A 9 -41.03 -49.69 33.50
N ALA A 10 -41.01 -49.39 32.17
CA ALA A 10 -41.75 -49.92 30.96
C ALA A 10 -43.16 -49.36 30.59
N GLY A 11 -43.63 -49.17 29.32
CA GLY A 11 -43.15 -49.34 27.92
C GLY A 11 -44.32 -49.36 26.89
N ALA A 12 -44.08 -48.94 25.62
CA ALA A 12 -44.69 -49.27 24.29
C ALA A 12 -46.20 -49.05 23.93
N LEU A 13 -46.51 -48.52 22.71
CA LEU A 13 -46.95 -49.25 21.47
C LEU A 13 -47.87 -48.47 20.45
N ILE A 14 -47.33 -48.10 19.27
CA ILE A 14 -47.76 -48.33 17.85
C ILE A 14 -49.11 -47.83 17.24
N ALA A 15 -49.01 -47.02 16.15
CA ALA A 15 -49.51 -47.20 14.75
C ALA A 15 -50.36 -46.11 14.03
N VAL A 16 -49.71 -45.46 13.03
CA VAL A 16 -49.97 -45.43 11.54
C VAL A 16 -51.33 -44.89 10.99
N VAL A 17 -51.28 -43.97 10.00
CA VAL A 17 -51.75 -44.08 8.57
C VAL A 17 -51.74 -42.69 7.86
N ALA A 18 -50.72 -42.46 7.02
CA ALA A 18 -50.69 -42.26 5.56
C ALA A 18 -51.38 -41.08 4.79
N CYS A 19 -50.56 -40.54 3.87
CA CYS A 19 -50.73 -40.32 2.41
C CYS A 19 -50.97 -38.91 1.82
N ARG A 20 -50.06 -38.60 0.88
CA ARG A 20 -50.06 -37.64 -0.24
C ARG A 20 -51.42 -37.33 -0.88
N GLY A 21 -51.52 -36.11 -1.40
CA GLY A 21 -52.46 -35.73 -2.45
C GLY A 21 -52.53 -34.21 -2.64
N ALA A 22 -51.85 -33.72 -3.69
CA ALA A 22 -51.89 -32.35 -4.17
C ALA A 22 -53.32 -31.77 -4.18
N TYR A 23 -53.48 -30.63 -3.54
CA TYR A 23 -54.49 -29.62 -3.87
C TYR A 23 -53.86 -28.25 -3.66
N SER A 24 -54.06 -27.38 -4.64
CA SER A 24 -53.83 -25.95 -4.55
C SER A 24 -54.46 -25.40 -3.28
N ILE A 25 -53.64 -24.84 -2.40
CA ILE A 25 -54.12 -24.06 -1.27
C ILE A 25 -53.46 -22.70 -1.37
N PRO A 26 -54.24 -21.61 -1.41
CA PRO A 26 -53.68 -20.26 -1.35
C PRO A 26 -52.91 -20.12 -0.04
N VAL A 27 -51.62 -19.79 -0.13
CA VAL A 27 -50.84 -19.43 1.04
C VAL A 27 -51.16 -17.99 1.34
N ASN A 28 -52.11 -17.77 2.25
CA ASN A 28 -52.24 -16.48 2.91
C ASN A 28 -51.05 -16.35 3.86
N ILE A 29 -50.12 -15.45 3.58
CA ILE A 29 -49.03 -15.11 4.48
C ILE A 29 -49.63 -14.17 5.55
N PHE A 30 -49.51 -14.56 6.82
CA PHE A 30 -49.94 -13.76 7.97
C PHE A 30 -48.70 -13.34 8.75
N VAL A 31 -48.46 -12.03 8.83
CA VAL A 31 -47.42 -11.47 9.69
C VAL A 31 -48.09 -10.86 10.94
N GLU A 32 -47.88 -11.46 12.12
CA GLU A 32 -48.29 -10.78 13.36
C GLU A 32 -47.36 -9.60 13.66
N PRO A 33 -47.87 -8.52 14.27
CA PRO A 33 -47.31 -7.19 14.06
C PRO A 33 -45.93 -7.02 14.73
N GLY A 34 -44.92 -6.82 13.90
CA GLY A 34 -43.65 -6.22 14.28
C GLY A 34 -43.78 -4.70 14.38
N ILE A 35 -43.04 -4.10 15.30
CA ILE A 35 -43.03 -2.67 15.56
C ILE A 35 -42.14 -2.00 14.50
N VAL A 36 -42.69 -1.07 13.72
CA VAL A 36 -41.88 -0.12 12.95
C VAL A 36 -41.42 0.97 13.92
N ASP A 37 -40.13 1.04 14.21
CA ASP A 37 -39.54 2.16 14.91
C ASP A 37 -39.37 3.32 13.92
N MET A 38 -40.07 4.43 14.14
CA MET A 38 -40.00 5.60 13.25
C MET A 38 -38.95 6.64 13.69
N GLY A 39 -38.05 6.28 14.62
CA GLY A 39 -37.08 7.21 15.18
C GLY A 39 -37.73 8.38 15.94
N ASP A 40 -36.90 9.26 16.50
CA ASP A 40 -37.36 10.46 17.23
C ASP A 40 -37.93 11.52 16.25
N LEU A 41 -39.17 11.31 15.82
CA LEU A 41 -39.89 12.27 14.97
C LEU A 41 -40.46 13.42 15.83
N GLN A 42 -39.65 14.42 16.15
CA GLN A 42 -40.15 15.70 16.67
C GLN A 42 -40.73 16.59 15.55
N THR A 43 -41.80 16.20 14.86
CA THR A 43 -42.45 17.14 13.92
C THR A 43 -43.96 16.98 13.73
N VAL A 44 -44.65 18.06 14.11
CA VAL A 44 -45.89 18.70 13.59
C VAL A 44 -46.95 17.81 12.93
N VAL A 45 -48.14 17.84 13.52
CA VAL A 45 -49.43 17.38 12.94
C VAL A 45 -49.51 17.64 11.43
N GLY A 46 -49.54 16.58 10.62
CA GLY A 46 -49.73 16.62 9.16
C GLY A 46 -48.57 16.09 8.31
N SER A 47 -47.49 15.57 8.90
CA SER A 47 -46.37 14.91 8.21
C SER A 47 -46.75 13.53 7.63
N VAL A 48 -46.17 13.22 6.47
CA VAL A 48 -46.21 11.90 5.79
C VAL A 48 -44.83 11.27 5.92
N VAL A 49 -44.75 10.01 6.35
CA VAL A 49 -43.49 9.22 6.39
C VAL A 49 -43.59 8.15 5.30
N GLU A 50 -42.60 8.10 4.42
CA GLU A 50 -42.48 7.06 3.39
C GLU A 50 -41.41 6.05 3.80
N SER A 51 -41.69 4.77 3.60
CA SER A 51 -40.81 3.65 3.91
C SER A 51 -41.03 2.55 2.87
N GLU A 52 -40.23 1.49 2.88
CA GLU A 52 -40.24 0.48 1.84
C GLU A 52 -40.05 -0.92 2.42
N ILE A 53 -40.73 -1.91 1.84
CA ILE A 53 -40.63 -3.32 2.21
C ILE A 53 -40.06 -4.10 1.02
N THR A 54 -38.97 -4.83 1.27
CA THR A 54 -38.26 -5.63 0.25
C THR A 54 -38.67 -7.10 0.31
N VAL A 55 -39.00 -7.71 -0.82
CA VAL A 55 -39.48 -9.10 -0.95
C VAL A 55 -38.70 -9.80 -2.07
N ALA A 56 -37.95 -10.84 -1.76
CA ALA A 56 -37.12 -11.56 -2.74
C ALA A 56 -37.67 -12.96 -3.05
N ASN A 57 -37.66 -13.36 -4.33
CA ASN A 57 -37.95 -14.74 -4.71
C ASN A 57 -36.68 -15.59 -4.66
N VAL A 58 -36.55 -16.38 -3.59
CA VAL A 58 -35.38 -17.24 -3.35
C VAL A 58 -35.65 -18.71 -3.72
N GLY A 59 -36.77 -18.99 -4.38
CA GLY A 59 -37.11 -20.32 -4.88
C GLY A 59 -36.73 -20.49 -6.35
N GLU A 60 -36.53 -21.74 -6.77
CA GLU A 60 -36.14 -22.13 -8.15
C GLU A 60 -37.25 -21.98 -9.20
N LEU A 61 -38.42 -21.45 -8.83
CA LEU A 61 -39.53 -21.20 -9.75
C LEU A 61 -40.03 -19.76 -9.58
N ASP A 62 -40.54 -19.17 -10.66
CA ASP A 62 -41.12 -17.83 -10.61
C ASP A 62 -42.33 -17.78 -9.67
N ALA A 63 -42.39 -16.73 -8.84
CA ALA A 63 -43.45 -16.52 -7.86
C ALA A 63 -44.35 -15.36 -8.30
N THR A 64 -45.62 -15.63 -8.59
CA THR A 64 -46.61 -14.57 -8.89
C THR A 64 -47.34 -14.13 -7.64
N ILE A 65 -47.11 -12.89 -7.19
CA ILE A 65 -47.85 -12.21 -6.13
C ILE A 65 -49.17 -11.74 -6.72
N THR A 66 -50.29 -12.28 -6.24
CA THR A 66 -51.62 -12.05 -6.81
C THR A 66 -52.47 -11.07 -5.99
N PHE A 67 -52.09 -10.83 -4.73
CA PHE A 67 -52.81 -9.93 -3.82
C PHE A 67 -51.90 -9.48 -2.67
N ALA A 68 -51.94 -8.19 -2.29
CA ALA A 68 -51.28 -7.63 -1.11
C ALA A 68 -52.18 -6.59 -0.41
N HIS A 69 -52.31 -6.63 0.93
CA HIS A 69 -53.19 -5.74 1.72
C HIS A 69 -52.72 -5.56 3.17
N LEU A 70 -52.79 -4.35 3.73
CA LEU A 70 -52.29 -4.03 5.09
C LEU A 70 -53.45 -3.65 6.04
N GLU A 71 -53.60 -4.32 7.20
CA GLU A 71 -54.62 -3.99 8.23
C GLU A 71 -53.98 -3.73 9.61
N GLY A 72 -54.44 -2.73 10.38
CA GLY A 72 -53.97 -2.50 11.76
C GLY A 72 -55.01 -1.82 12.68
N GLU A 73 -54.97 -2.11 13.99
CA GLU A 73 -55.81 -1.46 15.01
C GLU A 73 -55.03 -0.37 15.76
N ILE A 74 -55.20 0.89 15.35
CA ILE A 74 -55.26 2.00 16.31
C ILE A 74 -56.58 2.72 16.06
N ALA A 75 -57.35 2.92 17.13
CA ALA A 75 -58.62 3.63 17.08
C ALA A 75 -58.43 5.01 16.43
N ASP A 76 -59.06 5.19 15.28
CA ASP A 76 -59.14 6.43 14.48
C ASP A 76 -57.76 7.07 14.23
N ILE A 77 -57.14 6.96 13.02
CA ILE A 77 -56.45 8.09 12.31
C ILE A 77 -55.56 7.74 11.08
N VAL A 78 -55.30 6.50 10.66
CA VAL A 78 -54.45 6.26 9.46
C VAL A 78 -55.26 5.72 8.28
N ASN A 79 -55.09 6.27 7.08
CA ASN A 79 -55.63 5.74 5.83
C ASN A 79 -54.44 5.33 4.94
N LEU A 80 -54.20 4.03 4.81
CA LEU A 80 -53.23 3.43 3.88
C LEU A 80 -54.03 2.80 2.74
N ASP A 81 -53.87 3.32 1.52
CA ASP A 81 -54.43 2.74 0.30
C ASP A 81 -53.25 2.20 -0.51
N LEU A 82 -53.06 0.87 -0.49
CA LEU A 82 -52.30 0.17 -1.53
C LEU A 82 -53.35 -0.33 -2.53
N ASP A 83 -53.40 0.29 -3.71
CA ASP A 83 -54.20 -0.21 -4.82
C ASP A 83 -53.68 -1.60 -5.24
N GLN A 84 -54.61 -2.51 -5.59
CA GLN A 84 -54.33 -3.93 -5.84
C GLN A 84 -53.21 -4.12 -6.89
N PHE A 85 -52.06 -4.66 -6.46
CA PHE A 85 -50.91 -4.94 -7.31
C PHE A 85 -50.77 -6.45 -7.55
N THR A 86 -50.46 -6.85 -8.77
CA THR A 86 -50.20 -8.25 -9.16
C THR A 86 -48.92 -8.25 -9.98
N THR A 87 -47.86 -8.94 -9.51
CA THR A 87 -46.56 -9.01 -10.18
C THR A 87 -45.95 -10.40 -10.06
N THR A 88 -45.09 -10.77 -11.00
CA THR A 88 -44.36 -12.05 -11.00
C THR A 88 -42.89 -11.76 -10.79
N LEU A 89 -42.30 -12.40 -9.77
CA LEU A 89 -40.88 -12.32 -9.46
C LEU A 89 -40.19 -13.58 -9.97
N THR A 90 -39.21 -13.41 -10.84
CA THR A 90 -38.39 -14.51 -11.34
C THR A 90 -37.39 -14.96 -10.28
N THR A 91 -36.79 -16.14 -10.44
CA THR A 91 -35.83 -16.68 -9.46
C THR A 91 -34.63 -15.74 -9.27
N GLY A 92 -34.41 -15.27 -8.03
CA GLY A 92 -33.35 -14.32 -7.67
C GLY A 92 -33.78 -12.85 -7.63
N GLU A 93 -34.98 -12.53 -8.13
CA GLU A 93 -35.44 -11.15 -8.30
C GLU A 93 -36.04 -10.58 -7.00
N VAL A 94 -35.84 -9.26 -6.78
CA VAL A 94 -36.20 -8.56 -5.54
C VAL A 94 -37.20 -7.45 -5.81
N LEU A 95 -38.36 -7.49 -5.12
CA LEU A 95 -39.43 -6.49 -5.22
C LEU A 95 -39.41 -5.53 -4.04
N HIS A 96 -39.42 -4.24 -4.37
CA HIS A 96 -39.41 -3.12 -3.44
C HIS A 96 -40.81 -2.48 -3.40
N ILE A 97 -41.48 -2.50 -2.23
CA ILE A 97 -42.86 -2.02 -2.05
C ILE A 97 -42.89 -0.76 -1.18
N PRO A 98 -43.16 0.42 -1.75
CA PRO A 98 -43.24 1.67 -0.99
C PRO A 98 -44.54 1.78 -0.18
N ILE A 99 -44.47 2.35 1.03
CA ILE A 99 -45.60 2.60 1.94
C ILE A 99 -45.53 4.03 2.51
N SER A 100 -46.66 4.75 2.47
CA SER A 100 -46.79 6.14 3.00
C SER A 100 -47.76 6.21 4.19
N ILE A 101 -47.34 6.78 5.33
CA ILE A 101 -48.12 6.88 6.58
C ILE A 101 -48.37 8.35 6.95
N SER A 102 -49.61 8.75 7.25
CA SER A 102 -49.99 10.15 7.57
C SER A 102 -50.68 10.33 8.94
N VAL A 103 -50.33 11.40 9.68
CA VAL A 103 -50.76 11.64 11.08
C VAL A 103 -51.81 12.78 11.22
N LEU A 104 -52.96 12.54 11.88
CA LEU A 104 -54.06 13.53 12.03
C LEU A 104 -54.10 14.25 13.41
N PRO A 105 -54.85 15.38 13.54
CA PRO A 105 -54.58 16.43 14.55
C PRO A 105 -54.91 16.25 16.03
N GLN A 106 -55.41 15.11 16.54
CA GLN A 106 -55.92 15.05 17.92
C GLN A 106 -55.48 13.81 18.72
N GLY A 107 -54.23 13.80 19.19
CA GLY A 107 -53.78 12.89 20.24
C GLY A 107 -52.30 13.08 20.58
N THR A 108 -51.97 13.25 21.87
CA THR A 108 -50.60 13.25 22.39
C THR A 108 -50.37 11.98 23.19
N THR A 109 -49.72 10.99 22.59
CA THR A 109 -49.07 9.86 23.26
C THR A 109 -48.06 9.26 22.30
N GLU A 110 -46.81 9.09 22.75
CA GLU A 110 -45.84 8.16 22.18
C GLU A 110 -46.50 6.78 22.04
N GLY A 111 -46.40 6.16 20.87
CA GLY A 111 -47.06 4.89 20.62
C GLY A 111 -46.64 4.29 19.29
N LEU A 112 -46.19 3.04 19.37
CA LEU A 112 -45.76 2.19 18.26
C LEU A 112 -46.97 1.76 17.43
N TRP A 113 -46.87 1.83 16.10
CA TRP A 113 -47.88 1.28 15.19
C TRP A 113 -47.71 -0.24 15.07
N GLN A 114 -48.82 -0.96 15.05
CA GLN A 114 -48.89 -2.41 14.84
C GLN A 114 -49.94 -2.71 13.77
N GLY A 115 -49.51 -3.31 12.67
CA GLY A 115 -50.40 -3.83 11.63
C GLY A 115 -49.84 -5.10 10.97
N THR A 116 -50.68 -5.74 10.18
CA THR A 116 -50.45 -7.01 9.50
C THR A 116 -50.56 -6.81 8.00
N LEU A 117 -49.50 -7.16 7.28
CA LEU A 117 -49.49 -7.27 5.82
C LEU A 117 -49.95 -8.68 5.42
N TRP A 118 -50.89 -8.72 4.49
CA TRP A 118 -51.48 -9.90 3.91
C TRP A 118 -51.02 -10.01 2.47
N MET A 119 -50.37 -11.12 2.10
CA MET A 119 -49.98 -11.38 0.72
C MET A 119 -50.38 -12.79 0.29
N GLU A 120 -50.81 -12.93 -0.96
CA GLU A 120 -51.16 -14.20 -1.60
C GLU A 120 -50.31 -14.40 -2.86
N ALA A 121 -49.40 -15.38 -2.84
CA ALA A 121 -48.52 -15.71 -3.94
C ALA A 121 -48.68 -17.17 -4.40
N VAL A 122 -48.41 -17.43 -5.68
CA VAL A 122 -48.53 -18.75 -6.31
C VAL A 122 -47.28 -18.99 -7.15
N GLY A 123 -46.57 -20.10 -6.90
CA GLY A 123 -45.45 -20.52 -7.76
C GLY A 123 -44.23 -21.05 -7.00
N ALA A 124 -43.75 -20.33 -5.97
CA ALA A 124 -42.56 -20.70 -5.18
C ALA A 124 -42.53 -20.08 -3.77
N SER A 125 -41.43 -20.29 -3.03
CA SER A 125 -41.16 -19.75 -1.68
C SER A 125 -40.41 -18.41 -1.72
N LEU A 126 -40.93 -17.40 -1.02
CA LEU A 126 -40.38 -16.04 -0.92
C LEU A 126 -39.59 -15.85 0.40
N SER A 127 -38.57 -15.00 0.38
CA SER A 127 -37.75 -14.58 1.53
C SER A 127 -37.81 -13.06 1.73
N VAL A 128 -37.67 -12.60 2.98
CA VAL A 128 -37.67 -11.17 3.36
C VAL A 128 -36.46 -10.94 4.26
N GLY A 129 -35.53 -10.05 3.87
CA GLY A 129 -34.23 -9.88 4.52
C GLY A 129 -33.97 -8.48 5.09
N GLY A 130 -33.30 -8.43 6.26
CA GLY A 130 -32.76 -7.21 6.89
C GLY A 130 -32.08 -7.45 8.27
N CYS A 131 -30.74 -7.39 8.27
CA CYS A 131 -29.76 -7.19 9.37
C CYS A 131 -29.35 -8.31 10.37
N SER A 132 -28.03 -8.41 10.62
CA SER A 132 -27.24 -9.21 11.60
C SER A 132 -25.87 -8.48 11.84
N PRO A 133 -24.91 -8.79 12.78
CA PRO A 133 -24.82 -9.79 13.87
C PRO A 133 -24.19 -9.31 15.23
N GLN A 134 -24.27 -10.12 16.32
CA GLN A 134 -23.15 -10.60 17.20
C GLN A 134 -23.61 -11.19 18.56
N LYS A 135 -22.76 -12.05 19.16
CA LYS A 135 -23.03 -13.08 20.20
C LYS A 135 -22.09 -12.91 21.43
N ASP A 136 -22.58 -12.96 22.69
CA ASP A 136 -21.98 -13.78 23.79
C ASP A 136 -22.83 -13.90 25.11
N TRP A 137 -22.39 -14.80 26.00
CA TRP A 137 -23.06 -15.65 27.00
C TRP A 137 -23.35 -15.09 28.43
N ASP A 138 -24.28 -15.78 29.13
CA ASP A 138 -24.43 -16.00 30.61
C ASP A 138 -25.53 -15.26 31.45
N GLN A 139 -26.57 -16.05 31.73
CA GLN A 139 -27.45 -16.22 32.92
C GLN A 139 -28.34 -15.11 33.52
N ASN A 140 -29.63 -15.46 33.40
CA ASN A 140 -30.82 -15.12 34.18
C ASN A 140 -31.59 -13.83 33.83
N THR A 141 -32.61 -14.09 33.00
CA THR A 141 -33.67 -13.23 32.46
C THR A 141 -33.24 -12.23 31.40
N GLN A 142 -33.26 -12.70 30.14
CA GLN A 142 -33.39 -11.85 28.95
C GLN A 142 -34.35 -12.50 27.94
N VAL A 143 -35.28 -11.66 27.47
CA VAL A 143 -36.15 -11.79 26.30
C VAL A 143 -35.29 -11.16 25.17
N ILE A 144 -35.21 -11.67 23.93
CA ILE A 144 -36.19 -11.43 22.86
C ILE A 144 -35.75 -12.19 21.58
N GLU A 145 -36.77 -12.75 20.91
CA GLU A 145 -36.87 -13.17 19.49
C GLU A 145 -35.95 -14.31 19.03
N VAL A 146 -36.38 -15.27 18.21
CA VAL A 146 -37.14 -15.16 16.95
C VAL A 146 -37.84 -16.49 16.76
N PRO A 147 -39.14 -16.73 17.03
CA PRO A 147 -40.13 -17.01 15.95
C PRO A 147 -41.58 -17.14 16.50
N VAL A 148 -42.54 -17.76 15.78
CA VAL A 148 -43.41 -18.75 16.47
C VAL A 148 -43.72 -19.98 15.59
N TYR A 149 -43.35 -21.17 16.08
CA TYR A 149 -43.81 -22.49 15.59
C TYR A 149 -44.84 -23.10 16.56
N VAL A 150 -45.74 -23.95 16.05
CA VAL A 150 -46.66 -24.77 16.87
C VAL A 150 -46.41 -26.26 16.62
N ARG A 151 -45.93 -27.02 17.63
CA ARG A 151 -46.05 -28.50 17.66
C ARG A 151 -47.06 -28.96 18.70
N VAL A 152 -47.88 -29.94 18.30
CA VAL A 152 -48.80 -30.70 19.16
C VAL A 152 -48.10 -32.01 19.51
N ASN A 153 -47.98 -32.28 20.81
CA ASN A 153 -47.35 -33.48 21.35
C ASN A 153 -48.18 -34.73 20.98
N ASP A 154 -47.67 -35.58 20.09
CA ASP A 154 -48.15 -36.95 19.86
C ASP A 154 -46.93 -37.86 19.67
N GLY A 155 -46.74 -38.85 20.55
CA GLY A 155 -45.46 -39.54 20.77
C GLY A 155 -45.03 -40.52 19.67
N CYS A 156 -44.87 -40.04 18.45
CA CYS A 156 -44.45 -40.77 17.25
C CYS A 156 -43.31 -40.11 16.46
N ASP A 157 -42.87 -38.93 16.91
CA ASP A 157 -41.69 -38.15 16.50
C ASP A 157 -41.03 -37.77 17.85
N VAL A 158 -40.10 -38.60 18.34
CA VAL A 158 -39.66 -38.59 19.75
C VAL A 158 -38.57 -37.54 19.98
N ASP A 159 -37.70 -37.33 19.02
CA ASP A 159 -36.66 -36.30 19.01
C ASP A 159 -37.14 -34.97 18.41
N ASN A 160 -38.31 -34.93 17.77
CA ASN A 160 -38.95 -33.75 17.22
C ASN A 160 -38.18 -33.15 16.03
N ASP A 161 -37.73 -33.96 15.07
CA ASP A 161 -37.21 -33.50 13.78
C ASP A 161 -38.31 -33.31 12.73
N GLY A 162 -39.47 -33.95 12.91
CA GLY A 162 -40.60 -33.89 11.98
C GLY A 162 -40.77 -35.12 11.10
N PHE A 163 -39.86 -36.09 11.20
CA PHE A 163 -39.99 -37.42 10.63
C PHE A 163 -40.56 -38.37 11.69
N LEU A 164 -41.09 -39.51 11.24
CA LEU A 164 -41.76 -40.44 12.14
C LEU A 164 -40.97 -41.74 12.16
N GLY A 165 -40.61 -42.23 13.34
CA GLY A 165 -39.86 -43.46 13.45
C GLY A 165 -40.55 -44.73 12.92
N PRO A 166 -39.80 -45.85 12.80
CA PRO A 166 -40.26 -47.04 12.07
C PRO A 166 -41.45 -47.74 12.75
N GLN A 167 -41.59 -47.58 14.08
CA GLN A 167 -42.74 -48.08 14.86
C GLN A 167 -44.09 -47.46 14.47
N CYS A 168 -44.05 -46.30 13.80
CA CYS A 168 -45.20 -45.49 13.42
C CYS A 168 -45.42 -45.49 11.89
N GLY A 169 -44.50 -46.12 11.15
CA GLY A 169 -44.57 -46.31 9.70
C GLY A 169 -44.11 -45.11 8.88
N GLY A 170 -43.29 -44.22 9.45
CA GLY A 170 -42.46 -43.29 8.69
C GLY A 170 -41.08 -43.89 8.43
N ASP A 171 -40.27 -43.16 7.66
CA ASP A 171 -39.03 -43.64 7.05
C ASP A 171 -37.77 -43.18 7.83
N ASP A 172 -37.93 -42.52 8.99
CA ASP A 172 -36.84 -42.17 9.90
C ASP A 172 -36.29 -43.42 10.59
N CYS A 173 -34.98 -43.65 10.45
CA CYS A 173 -34.28 -44.85 10.86
C CYS A 173 -33.68 -44.76 12.28
N ASP A 174 -33.58 -43.58 12.89
CA ASP A 174 -33.27 -43.39 14.33
C ASP A 174 -34.03 -42.21 14.98
N ASP A 175 -35.33 -42.42 15.21
CA ASP A 175 -36.33 -41.64 15.99
C ASP A 175 -35.96 -41.34 17.46
N GLN A 176 -34.68 -41.22 17.79
CA GLN A 176 -34.17 -40.62 19.03
C GLN A 176 -33.04 -39.61 18.74
N ASN A 177 -32.58 -39.51 17.49
CA ASN A 177 -31.59 -38.60 17.01
C ASN A 177 -32.18 -37.75 15.86
N PRO A 178 -32.47 -36.46 16.09
CA PRO A 178 -33.19 -35.60 15.14
C PRO A 178 -32.38 -35.24 13.89
N ASN A 179 -31.18 -35.80 13.73
CA ASN A 179 -30.30 -35.63 12.59
C ASN A 179 -30.25 -36.86 11.68
N ILE A 180 -30.94 -37.97 12.04
CA ILE A 180 -30.94 -39.22 11.27
C ILE A 180 -32.37 -39.49 10.81
N HIS A 181 -32.68 -39.09 9.58
CA HIS A 181 -34.04 -39.16 9.03
C HIS A 181 -34.01 -39.07 7.49
N PRO A 182 -35.08 -39.49 6.77
CA PRO A 182 -35.12 -39.64 5.31
C PRO A 182 -34.94 -38.38 4.44
N GLN A 183 -34.68 -37.24 5.07
CA GLN A 183 -34.36 -35.97 4.41
C GLN A 183 -33.19 -35.27 5.11
N ALA A 184 -32.47 -35.96 5.99
CA ALA A 184 -31.21 -35.49 6.50
C ALA A 184 -30.24 -35.50 5.33
N THR A 185 -29.31 -34.56 5.33
CA THR A 185 -28.18 -34.61 4.40
C THR A 185 -27.19 -35.60 5.00
N GLU A 186 -26.63 -36.50 4.18
CA GLU A 186 -25.56 -37.40 4.64
C GLU A 186 -24.42 -36.55 5.17
N VAL A 187 -23.95 -36.88 6.38
CA VAL A 187 -22.81 -36.23 7.00
C VAL A 187 -21.76 -37.28 7.30
N CYS A 188 -20.49 -36.97 7.00
CA CYS A 188 -19.36 -37.88 7.06
C CYS A 188 -19.18 -38.53 8.46
N ASN A 189 -19.88 -39.63 8.75
CA ASN A 189 -19.84 -40.27 10.06
C ASN A 189 -20.05 -41.80 10.03
N GLY A 190 -20.23 -42.37 8.83
CA GLY A 190 -20.41 -43.81 8.60
C GLY A 190 -21.77 -44.36 9.03
N VAL A 191 -22.77 -43.49 9.20
CA VAL A 191 -24.18 -43.79 9.45
C VAL A 191 -24.97 -43.25 8.27
N ASP A 192 -25.90 -44.05 7.76
CA ASP A 192 -26.87 -43.68 6.73
C ASP A 192 -27.87 -42.70 7.36
N ASP A 193 -27.48 -41.42 7.41
CA ASP A 193 -28.19 -40.34 8.10
C ASP A 193 -29.49 -40.02 7.35
N ASN A 194 -29.52 -40.19 6.02
CA ASN A 194 -30.69 -39.95 5.18
C ASN A 194 -31.58 -41.19 5.00
N CYS A 195 -31.29 -42.30 5.68
CA CYS A 195 -32.13 -43.50 5.77
C CYS A 195 -32.57 -44.13 4.43
N ASP A 196 -31.86 -43.91 3.33
CA ASP A 196 -32.20 -44.46 2.02
C ASP A 196 -31.65 -45.89 1.79
N GLY A 197 -30.80 -46.37 2.72
CA GLY A 197 -30.20 -47.69 2.71
C GLY A 197 -28.89 -47.78 1.94
N ILE A 198 -28.33 -46.65 1.51
CA ILE A 198 -27.10 -46.49 0.75
C ILE A 198 -26.22 -45.50 1.51
N LEU A 199 -25.09 -45.96 2.05
CA LEU A 199 -24.01 -45.03 2.40
C LEU A 199 -23.44 -44.49 1.09
N ASN A 200 -23.22 -43.18 1.00
CA ASN A 200 -22.65 -42.56 -0.20
C ASN A 200 -21.29 -43.18 -0.53
N ALA A 201 -20.88 -43.12 -1.81
CA ALA A 201 -19.57 -43.65 -2.22
C ALA A 201 -18.43 -42.98 -1.43
N ASP A 202 -18.65 -41.71 -1.06
CA ASP A 202 -17.72 -40.87 -0.32
C ASP A 202 -17.70 -41.17 1.20
N GLU A 203 -18.47 -42.16 1.68
CA GLU A 203 -18.53 -42.55 3.10
C GLU A 203 -17.98 -43.96 3.34
N VAL A 204 -17.20 -44.45 2.37
CA VAL A 204 -16.57 -45.76 2.40
C VAL A 204 -15.08 -45.55 2.41
N ASP A 205 -14.44 -45.91 3.53
CA ASP A 205 -12.98 -46.10 3.65
C ASP A 205 -12.50 -47.14 2.60
N LEU A 206 -11.99 -46.66 1.47
CA LEU A 206 -11.70 -47.51 0.30
C LEU A 206 -10.30 -48.14 0.38
N ASP A 207 -9.33 -47.45 0.95
CA ASP A 207 -7.95 -47.94 1.14
C ASP A 207 -7.69 -48.67 2.48
N GLY A 208 -8.57 -48.47 3.47
CA GLY A 208 -8.58 -49.17 4.75
C GLY A 208 -7.79 -48.51 5.89
N ASP A 209 -7.49 -47.21 5.83
CA ASP A 209 -6.74 -46.46 6.85
C ASP A 209 -7.58 -46.20 8.13
N GLY A 210 -8.90 -46.18 7.98
CA GLY A 210 -9.90 -45.97 9.03
C GLY A 210 -10.51 -44.56 9.08
N VAL A 211 -10.19 -43.69 8.13
CA VAL A 211 -10.86 -42.43 7.83
C VAL A 211 -11.84 -42.67 6.66
N LEU A 212 -12.88 -41.85 6.54
CA LEU A 212 -13.89 -42.01 5.48
C LEU A 212 -13.54 -41.05 4.34
N ALA A 213 -13.81 -41.44 3.08
CA ALA A 213 -13.45 -40.66 1.89
C ALA A 213 -13.86 -39.16 1.89
N CYS A 214 -14.87 -38.80 2.67
CA CYS A 214 -15.34 -37.43 2.81
C CYS A 214 -14.53 -36.57 3.80
N ASP A 215 -13.75 -37.20 4.68
CA ASP A 215 -12.75 -36.55 5.54
C ASP A 215 -11.33 -36.82 5.02
N ASP A 216 -11.14 -37.78 4.09
CA ASP A 216 -9.86 -38.17 3.50
C ASP A 216 -9.60 -37.43 2.18
N CYS A 217 -8.46 -36.75 2.05
CA CYS A 217 -8.13 -35.99 0.84
C CYS A 217 -7.63 -36.86 -0.33
N ASP A 218 -7.25 -38.13 -0.10
CA ASP A 218 -7.12 -39.15 -1.13
C ASP A 218 -7.44 -40.55 -0.59
N ASP A 219 -8.73 -40.90 -0.60
CA ASP A 219 -9.29 -42.20 -0.15
C ASP A 219 -8.80 -43.44 -0.94
N ASN A 220 -7.89 -43.27 -1.91
CA ASN A 220 -7.20 -44.39 -2.55
C ASN A 220 -5.80 -44.66 -1.98
N ASP A 221 -5.26 -43.78 -1.12
CA ASP A 221 -3.95 -43.90 -0.49
C ASP A 221 -4.02 -43.93 1.05
N ILE A 222 -3.76 -45.13 1.59
CA ILE A 222 -3.76 -45.45 3.02
C ILE A 222 -2.80 -44.61 3.90
N ASN A 223 -1.98 -43.75 3.31
CA ASN A 223 -1.05 -42.86 4.04
C ASN A 223 -1.46 -41.39 3.99
N THR A 224 -2.50 -41.04 3.23
CA THR A 224 -3.02 -39.67 3.09
C THR A 224 -4.34 -39.61 3.84
N TYR A 225 -4.40 -38.92 4.97
CA TYR A 225 -5.60 -38.77 5.80
C TYR A 225 -5.41 -37.68 6.88
N PRO A 226 -6.48 -37.03 7.39
CA PRO A 226 -6.42 -36.03 8.45
C PRO A 226 -5.53 -36.40 9.65
N GLY A 227 -4.43 -35.66 9.82
CA GLY A 227 -3.46 -35.89 10.89
C GLY A 227 -2.55 -37.12 10.69
N ALA A 228 -2.38 -37.56 9.44
CA ALA A 228 -1.23 -38.35 9.03
C ALA A 228 0.08 -37.59 9.31
N THR A 229 1.21 -38.20 8.98
CA THR A 229 2.49 -37.51 9.06
C THR A 229 2.92 -37.30 7.63
N GLU A 230 3.13 -36.04 7.26
CA GLU A 230 3.70 -35.62 5.97
C GLU A 230 4.88 -36.50 5.58
N VAL A 231 4.81 -37.03 4.36
CA VAL A 231 5.86 -37.83 3.75
C VAL A 231 6.28 -37.15 2.46
N CYS A 232 7.60 -36.98 2.32
CA CYS A 232 8.25 -36.31 1.20
C CYS A 232 7.84 -36.82 -0.20
N ASP A 233 6.71 -36.33 -0.72
CA ASP A 233 6.13 -36.69 -2.01
C ASP A 233 5.34 -35.55 -2.65
N ALA A 234 5.39 -34.35 -2.06
CA ALA A 234 4.73 -33.13 -2.53
C ALA A 234 3.19 -33.26 -2.59
N MET A 235 2.62 -34.16 -1.79
CA MET A 235 1.19 -34.26 -1.55
C MET A 235 0.91 -33.85 -0.10
N ASP A 236 -0.24 -33.23 0.14
CA ASP A 236 -0.72 -32.92 1.50
C ASP A 236 -1.23 -34.23 2.13
N ASN A 237 -0.36 -34.95 2.82
CA ASN A 237 -0.72 -36.28 3.35
C ASN A 237 -1.61 -36.18 4.60
N ASP A 238 -1.56 -35.08 5.35
CA ASP A 238 -2.32 -34.90 6.58
C ASP A 238 -3.59 -34.06 6.41
N CYS A 239 -3.90 -33.67 5.17
CA CYS A 239 -5.11 -33.04 4.69
C CYS A 239 -5.46 -31.74 5.43
N ASP A 240 -4.46 -31.04 5.98
CA ASP A 240 -4.66 -29.77 6.69
C ASP A 240 -4.64 -28.54 5.75
N GLY A 241 -4.39 -28.77 4.45
CA GLY A 241 -4.29 -27.77 3.42
C GLY A 241 -2.91 -27.12 3.33
N VAL A 242 -1.91 -27.64 4.06
CA VAL A 242 -0.55 -27.12 4.14
C VAL A 242 0.46 -28.22 3.82
N ILE A 243 0.96 -28.21 2.59
CA ILE A 243 2.18 -28.95 2.25
C ILE A 243 3.35 -28.29 3.00
N PRO A 244 4.20 -29.03 3.74
CA PRO A 244 5.35 -28.47 4.42
C PRO A 244 6.29 -27.73 3.45
N PRO A 245 6.88 -26.60 3.86
CA PRO A 245 7.80 -25.85 3.00
C PRO A 245 8.98 -26.66 2.46
N ASP A 246 9.41 -27.71 3.18
CA ASP A 246 10.48 -28.62 2.78
C ASP A 246 10.08 -29.67 1.72
N GLU A 247 8.85 -29.62 1.23
CA GLU A 247 8.33 -30.45 0.12
C GLU A 247 8.03 -29.65 -1.15
N PHE A 248 8.49 -28.39 -1.22
CA PHE A 248 8.51 -27.62 -2.45
C PHE A 248 9.90 -27.73 -3.10
N ASP A 249 9.91 -27.66 -4.43
CA ASP A 249 11.12 -27.54 -5.26
C ASP A 249 11.20 -26.06 -5.65
N GLU A 250 11.71 -25.22 -4.75
CA GLU A 250 11.61 -23.76 -4.85
C GLU A 250 12.48 -23.23 -5.99
N ASP A 251 13.63 -23.86 -6.21
CA ASP A 251 14.47 -23.52 -7.33
C ASP A 251 14.00 -24.18 -8.63
N GLY A 252 13.49 -25.42 -8.65
CA GLY A 252 13.00 -26.12 -9.84
C GLY A 252 14.02 -27.05 -10.50
N ASP A 253 14.83 -27.78 -9.74
CA ASP A 253 15.79 -28.78 -10.22
C ASP A 253 15.33 -30.23 -10.05
N GLY A 254 14.21 -30.44 -9.36
CA GLY A 254 13.56 -31.72 -9.16
C GLY A 254 13.99 -32.47 -7.90
N TYR A 255 14.70 -31.84 -6.95
CA TYR A 255 15.02 -32.39 -5.63
C TYR A 255 14.35 -31.57 -4.53
N LEU A 256 13.65 -32.24 -3.62
CA LEU A 256 13.01 -31.58 -2.46
C LEU A 256 13.99 -31.52 -1.28
N VAL A 257 13.86 -30.52 -0.40
CA VAL A 257 14.63 -30.42 0.86
C VAL A 257 14.54 -31.72 1.68
N CYS A 258 13.34 -32.30 1.76
CA CYS A 258 13.10 -33.56 2.46
C CYS A 258 13.70 -34.80 1.74
N GLU A 259 14.04 -34.71 0.45
CA GLU A 259 14.78 -35.73 -0.33
C GLU A 259 16.30 -35.58 -0.22
N GLY A 260 16.77 -34.59 0.55
CA GLY A 260 18.18 -34.36 0.84
C GLY A 260 18.79 -33.20 0.08
N ASP A 261 17.97 -32.34 -0.53
CA ASP A 261 18.43 -31.05 -1.01
C ASP A 261 18.94 -30.20 0.17
N CYS A 262 20.15 -29.67 0.02
CA CYS A 262 20.81 -28.90 1.05
C CYS A 262 20.78 -27.38 0.79
N ASP A 263 20.26 -26.93 -0.36
CA ASP A 263 20.07 -25.51 -0.71
C ASP A 263 19.01 -25.34 -1.83
N ASP A 264 17.74 -25.36 -1.43
CA ASP A 264 16.53 -25.33 -2.28
C ASP A 264 16.26 -23.98 -2.99
N GLU A 265 17.13 -22.99 -2.79
CA GLU A 265 17.11 -21.74 -3.54
C GLU A 265 18.00 -21.80 -4.80
N ARG A 266 18.74 -22.90 -5.03
CA ARG A 266 19.79 -23.00 -6.05
C ARG A 266 19.85 -24.38 -6.74
N LYS A 267 19.30 -24.43 -7.97
CA LYS A 267 19.18 -25.58 -8.92
C LYS A 267 20.37 -26.51 -9.18
N ARG A 268 21.52 -26.20 -8.59
CA ARG A 268 22.81 -26.84 -8.83
C ARG A 268 23.40 -27.41 -7.55
N ILE A 269 22.74 -27.25 -6.41
CA ILE A 269 23.14 -27.79 -5.13
C ILE A 269 22.07 -28.81 -4.77
N HIS A 270 22.32 -30.06 -5.11
CA HIS A 270 21.34 -31.13 -4.94
C HIS A 270 22.04 -32.49 -4.89
N PRO A 271 21.41 -33.53 -4.31
CA PRO A 271 21.99 -34.87 -4.22
C PRO A 271 22.50 -35.42 -5.57
N GLY A 272 23.82 -35.58 -5.68
CA GLY A 272 24.47 -36.11 -6.88
C GLY A 272 24.79 -35.09 -7.98
N ALA A 273 24.72 -33.79 -7.68
CA ALA A 273 25.36 -32.74 -8.48
C ALA A 273 26.89 -32.99 -8.61
N ASN A 274 27.56 -32.24 -9.48
CA ASN A 274 29.03 -32.27 -9.51
C ASN A 274 29.58 -31.15 -8.64
N GLU A 275 30.40 -31.49 -7.65
CA GLU A 275 31.18 -30.55 -6.84
C GLU A 275 31.89 -29.50 -7.73
N ARG A 276 31.58 -28.23 -7.47
CA ARG A 276 32.23 -27.07 -8.09
C ARG A 276 33.19 -26.47 -7.08
N CYS A 277 34.16 -25.71 -7.58
CA CYS A 277 35.09 -25.01 -6.72
C CYS A 277 34.45 -23.78 -6.06
N ASN A 278 33.43 -23.97 -5.22
CA ASN A 278 32.67 -22.92 -4.54
C ASN A 278 32.63 -23.11 -3.00
N GLY A 279 33.26 -24.17 -2.48
CA GLY A 279 33.38 -24.45 -1.04
C GLY A 279 32.06 -24.79 -0.35
N ILE A 280 31.05 -25.10 -1.16
CA ILE A 280 29.73 -25.58 -0.76
C ILE A 280 29.67 -27.05 -1.15
N ASP A 281 28.98 -27.85 -0.34
CA ASP A 281 28.74 -29.27 -0.58
C ASP A 281 27.65 -29.40 -1.67
N ASP A 282 28.00 -29.12 -2.93
CA ASP A 282 27.04 -29.02 -4.05
C ASP A 282 26.27 -30.33 -4.25
N ASP A 283 26.87 -31.49 -3.95
CA ASP A 283 26.25 -32.81 -4.12
C ASP A 283 25.54 -33.35 -2.86
N CYS A 284 25.51 -32.53 -1.80
CA CYS A 284 24.85 -32.78 -0.51
C CYS A 284 25.23 -34.12 0.15
N ASP A 285 26.43 -34.69 -0.14
CA ASP A 285 26.88 -35.95 0.46
C ASP A 285 27.51 -35.79 1.87
N GLY A 286 27.60 -34.53 2.32
CA GLY A 286 28.17 -34.11 3.60
C GLY A 286 29.70 -33.99 3.56
N VAL A 287 30.30 -33.93 2.37
CA VAL A 287 31.76 -33.92 2.16
C VAL A 287 32.15 -32.97 1.03
N VAL A 288 32.40 -31.71 1.39
CA VAL A 288 33.18 -30.80 0.54
C VAL A 288 34.57 -31.42 0.26
N PRO A 289 34.96 -31.61 -1.01
CA PRO A 289 36.27 -32.11 -1.37
C PRO A 289 37.40 -31.31 -0.72
N ALA A 290 38.45 -31.97 -0.23
CA ALA A 290 39.56 -31.30 0.46
C ALA A 290 40.39 -30.33 -0.41
N ASN A 291 40.06 -30.19 -1.70
CA ASN A 291 40.62 -29.18 -2.60
C ASN A 291 39.71 -27.97 -2.77
N GLU A 292 38.56 -27.96 -2.08
CA GLU A 292 37.53 -26.92 -2.06
C GLU A 292 37.36 -26.33 -0.64
N GLU A 293 38.00 -26.93 0.36
CA GLU A 293 38.22 -26.31 1.66
C GLU A 293 39.24 -25.18 1.47
N ASP A 294 38.82 -23.93 1.69
CA ASP A 294 39.71 -22.78 1.82
C ASP A 294 40.34 -22.83 3.23
N ALA A 295 41.49 -23.50 3.34
CA ALA A 295 42.05 -23.89 4.63
C ALA A 295 42.73 -22.73 5.39
N ASP A 296 42.97 -21.60 4.74
CA ASP A 296 43.56 -20.41 5.34
C ASP A 296 42.64 -19.16 5.33
N ASN A 297 41.51 -19.24 4.63
CA ASN A 297 40.39 -18.30 4.55
C ASN A 297 40.69 -17.03 3.75
N ASP A 298 41.43 -17.12 2.65
CA ASP A 298 41.71 -15.99 1.74
C ASP A 298 40.74 -15.86 0.56
N GLY A 299 39.81 -16.81 0.42
CA GLY A 299 38.80 -16.85 -0.65
C GLY A 299 39.22 -17.62 -1.89
N TRP A 300 40.46 -18.12 -1.96
CA TRP A 300 40.94 -19.01 -3.00
C TRP A 300 41.07 -20.44 -2.49
N ARG A 301 40.84 -21.40 -3.38
CA ARG A 301 40.87 -22.84 -3.06
C ARG A 301 41.85 -23.53 -3.97
N VAL A 302 42.34 -24.70 -3.55
CA VAL A 302 43.25 -25.52 -4.37
C VAL A 302 42.73 -25.76 -5.80
N CYS A 303 41.42 -25.93 -6.00
CA CYS A 303 40.84 -26.10 -7.34
C CYS A 303 40.65 -24.81 -8.14
N ASP A 304 40.65 -23.64 -7.49
CA ASP A 304 40.59 -22.32 -8.13
C ASP A 304 41.98 -21.79 -8.51
N GLY A 305 43.02 -22.57 -8.23
CA GLY A 305 44.39 -22.30 -8.65
C GLY A 305 45.34 -21.96 -7.50
N ASP A 306 44.88 -21.99 -6.26
CA ASP A 306 45.72 -21.84 -5.08
C ASP A 306 46.79 -22.94 -5.03
N CYS A 307 48.05 -22.51 -4.95
CA CYS A 307 49.22 -23.36 -4.95
C CYS A 307 49.79 -23.65 -3.55
N ASP A 308 49.36 -22.95 -2.50
CA ASP A 308 49.61 -23.24 -1.08
C ASP A 308 48.48 -22.73 -0.16
N ASP A 309 47.35 -23.44 -0.21
CA ASP A 309 46.09 -23.38 0.56
C ASP A 309 46.24 -23.47 2.10
N THR A 310 47.39 -23.12 2.65
CA THR A 310 47.64 -22.98 4.08
C THR A 310 48.22 -21.62 4.46
N LEU A 311 48.39 -20.74 3.47
CA LEU A 311 48.95 -19.40 3.55
C LEU A 311 48.05 -18.42 2.77
N PRO A 312 47.31 -17.51 3.45
CA PRO A 312 46.35 -16.57 2.85
C PRO A 312 46.90 -15.56 1.82
N GLU A 313 48.20 -15.64 1.58
CA GLU A 313 48.98 -14.75 0.72
C GLU A 313 49.49 -15.47 -0.53
N THR A 314 49.03 -16.71 -0.79
CA THR A 314 49.55 -17.59 -1.84
C THR A 314 48.44 -18.12 -2.74
N HIS A 315 47.94 -17.28 -3.65
CA HIS A 315 46.79 -17.61 -4.48
C HIS A 315 46.86 -16.93 -5.86
N PRO A 316 46.09 -17.36 -6.88
CA PRO A 316 46.04 -16.69 -8.17
C PRO A 316 45.75 -15.19 -8.04
N GLY A 317 46.65 -14.36 -8.56
CA GLY A 317 46.53 -12.89 -8.45
C GLY A 317 46.88 -12.31 -7.08
N GLY A 318 47.39 -13.13 -6.15
CA GLY A 318 48.04 -12.65 -4.93
C GLY A 318 49.24 -11.76 -5.25
N PHE A 319 49.63 -10.91 -4.30
CA PHE A 319 50.83 -10.09 -4.48
C PHE A 319 52.08 -10.95 -4.23
N GLU A 320 52.97 -10.99 -5.22
CA GLU A 320 54.26 -11.68 -5.07
C GLU A 320 55.08 -11.07 -3.93
N LEU A 321 55.47 -11.89 -2.95
CA LEU A 321 56.35 -11.50 -1.85
C LEU A 321 57.79 -11.92 -2.18
N CYS A 322 58.79 -11.13 -1.74
CA CYS A 322 60.22 -11.43 -1.98
C CYS A 322 60.77 -12.61 -1.14
N ASP A 323 60.05 -13.73 -1.08
CA ASP A 323 60.35 -14.86 -0.21
C ASP A 323 60.84 -16.12 -0.97
N GLN A 324 60.99 -16.03 -2.30
CA GLN A 324 61.35 -17.11 -3.24
C GLN A 324 60.30 -18.22 -3.37
N LYS A 325 59.04 -17.89 -3.13
CA LYS A 325 57.90 -18.72 -3.49
C LYS A 325 57.11 -18.04 -4.60
N ASP A 326 56.13 -18.78 -5.09
CA ASP A 326 55.22 -18.42 -6.16
C ASP A 326 53.91 -18.13 -5.43
N ASN A 327 53.73 -16.86 -5.07
CA ASN A 327 52.67 -16.32 -4.21
C ASN A 327 51.43 -15.91 -5.02
N ASP A 328 51.58 -15.68 -6.32
CA ASP A 328 50.50 -15.39 -7.24
C ASP A 328 50.09 -16.60 -8.10
N CYS A 329 50.74 -17.75 -7.88
CA CYS A 329 50.47 -19.05 -8.51
C CYS A 329 50.51 -19.05 -10.05
N ASP A 330 51.20 -18.08 -10.68
CA ASP A 330 51.32 -17.99 -12.13
C ASP A 330 52.40 -18.93 -12.73
N GLY A 331 53.17 -19.59 -11.86
CA GLY A 331 54.24 -20.52 -12.23
C GLY A 331 55.63 -19.87 -12.35
N GLN A 332 55.74 -18.60 -12.01
CA GLN A 332 56.98 -17.84 -11.87
C GLN A 332 57.24 -17.57 -10.38
N ILE A 333 58.48 -17.27 -10.02
CA ILE A 333 58.85 -17.02 -8.62
C ILE A 333 59.36 -15.60 -8.59
N ASP A 334 58.75 -14.75 -7.77
CA ASP A 334 59.03 -13.33 -7.58
C ASP A 334 58.91 -12.52 -8.91
N ASP A 335 57.83 -12.69 -9.71
CA ASP A 335 57.64 -12.03 -11.04
C ASP A 335 56.54 -10.96 -11.12
N GLY A 336 55.86 -10.67 -10.01
CA GLY A 336 54.96 -9.53 -9.89
C GLY A 336 55.71 -8.25 -10.27
N VAL A 337 55.06 -7.35 -11.02
CA VAL A 337 55.68 -6.11 -11.49
C VAL A 337 55.96 -5.21 -10.29
N TYR A 338 57.15 -5.35 -9.70
CA TYR A 338 57.75 -4.33 -8.83
C TYR A 338 58.25 -3.21 -9.75
N ASP A 339 57.32 -2.46 -10.32
CA ASP A 339 57.64 -1.09 -10.70
C ASP A 339 57.92 -0.40 -9.38
N ASP A 340 59.20 -0.21 -9.06
CA ASP A 340 59.76 0.96 -8.36
C ASP A 340 58.70 2.06 -8.26
N ALA A 341 57.84 1.98 -7.22
CA ALA A 341 56.48 2.53 -7.31
C ALA A 341 56.52 4.05 -7.23
N ASP A 342 57.60 4.57 -6.66
CA ASP A 342 57.95 5.97 -6.57
C ASP A 342 59.02 6.41 -7.60
N GLY A 343 59.73 5.48 -8.24
CA GLY A 343 60.61 5.73 -9.38
C GLY A 343 62.08 6.04 -9.04
N ASP A 344 62.58 5.70 -7.85
CA ASP A 344 63.95 5.96 -7.40
C ASP A 344 65.01 4.92 -7.83
N GLY A 345 64.54 3.76 -8.26
CA GLY A 345 65.32 2.66 -8.82
C GLY A 345 65.71 1.57 -7.83
N PHE A 346 65.15 1.56 -6.63
CA PHE A 346 65.17 0.47 -5.66
C PHE A 346 63.74 0.00 -5.41
N ASP A 347 63.56 -1.31 -5.25
CA ASP A 347 62.27 -1.89 -4.88
C ASP A 347 62.39 -2.57 -3.50
N VAL A 348 61.25 -2.92 -2.91
CA VAL A 348 61.19 -3.64 -1.62
C VAL A 348 62.04 -4.92 -1.57
N CYS A 349 62.30 -5.59 -2.70
CA CYS A 349 63.17 -6.77 -2.77
C CYS A 349 64.66 -6.41 -2.82
N GLU A 350 65.02 -5.22 -3.31
CA GLU A 350 66.39 -4.67 -3.35
C GLU A 350 66.81 -3.94 -2.05
N GLY A 351 65.89 -3.85 -1.09
CA GLY A 351 66.15 -3.44 0.29
C GLY A 351 65.49 -2.13 0.69
N ASP A 352 64.58 -1.61 -0.14
CA ASP A 352 63.78 -0.45 0.17
C ASP A 352 62.92 -0.65 1.41
N CYS A 353 62.94 0.32 2.32
CA CYS A 353 62.16 0.27 3.55
C CYS A 353 60.85 1.07 3.49
N ASP A 354 60.62 1.84 2.42
CA ASP A 354 59.37 2.51 2.11
C ASP A 354 59.21 2.73 0.58
N ASP A 355 58.74 1.67 -0.10
CA ASP A 355 58.63 1.52 -1.57
C ASP A 355 57.64 2.50 -2.25
N PHE A 356 56.98 3.36 -1.48
CA PHE A 356 56.10 4.42 -1.96
C PHE A 356 56.72 5.82 -1.83
N ASN A 357 57.94 5.90 -1.32
CA ASN A 357 58.65 7.14 -1.06
C ASN A 357 60.06 7.15 -1.67
N ALA A 358 60.18 7.76 -2.86
CA ALA A 358 61.40 7.81 -3.70
C ALA A 358 62.63 8.47 -3.06
N THR A 359 62.50 8.88 -1.81
CA THR A 359 63.58 9.47 -1.01
C THR A 359 64.12 8.51 0.04
N VAL A 360 63.41 7.42 0.33
CA VAL A 360 63.73 6.42 1.33
C VAL A 360 64.21 5.17 0.62
N PHE A 361 65.53 4.94 0.55
CA PHE A 361 66.11 3.75 -0.10
C PHE A 361 67.52 3.46 0.43
N PRO A 362 68.04 2.22 0.31
CA PRO A 362 69.34 1.85 0.86
C PRO A 362 70.51 2.73 0.39
N GLY A 363 71.04 3.53 1.32
CA GLY A 363 72.14 4.46 1.06
C GLY A 363 71.74 5.78 0.41
N ALA A 364 70.46 6.17 0.52
CA ALA A 364 70.00 7.54 0.35
C ALA A 364 70.73 8.51 1.30
N VAL A 365 70.43 9.80 1.19
CA VAL A 365 70.93 10.79 2.14
C VAL A 365 69.75 11.21 2.99
N GLU A 366 69.85 11.04 4.31
CA GLU A 366 68.87 11.53 5.29
C GLU A 366 68.39 12.94 4.94
N LEU A 367 67.07 13.05 4.81
CA LEU A 367 66.35 14.27 4.54
C LEU A 367 65.69 14.72 5.84
N CYS A 368 65.53 16.03 6.02
CA CYS A 368 65.01 16.62 7.26
C CYS A 368 63.51 16.43 7.46
N ASP A 369 63.05 15.19 7.41
CA ASP A 369 61.66 14.77 7.48
C ASP A 369 61.41 13.78 8.65
N GLY A 370 62.45 13.44 9.42
CA GLY A 370 62.38 12.57 10.59
C GLY A 370 62.22 11.08 10.24
N LEU A 371 62.35 10.73 8.95
CA LEU A 371 62.36 9.36 8.46
C LEU A 371 63.81 8.85 8.38
N ASP A 372 63.96 7.53 8.38
CA ASP A 372 65.27 6.86 8.19
C ASP A 372 65.48 6.65 6.69
N ASN A 373 65.78 7.73 5.95
CA ASN A 373 65.74 7.69 4.49
C ASN A 373 66.77 6.72 3.88
N ASP A 374 67.89 6.42 4.54
CA ASP A 374 68.90 5.50 4.02
C ASP A 374 68.75 4.04 4.46
N CYS A 375 67.68 3.75 5.22
CA CYS A 375 67.29 2.44 5.74
C CYS A 375 68.37 1.76 6.61
N ASP A 376 69.25 2.52 7.27
CA ASP A 376 70.29 1.99 8.16
C ASP A 376 69.87 1.88 9.65
N ALA A 377 68.63 2.27 9.95
CA ALA A 377 67.98 2.34 11.25
C ALA A 377 68.54 3.42 12.19
N PHE A 378 69.05 4.54 11.64
CA PHE A 378 69.55 5.68 12.40
C PHE A 378 69.18 7.04 11.78
N VAL A 379 68.11 7.65 12.30
CA VAL A 379 67.79 9.07 12.05
C VAL A 379 68.82 10.00 12.75
N PRO A 380 69.41 11.00 12.05
CA PRO A 380 70.33 12.00 12.61
C PRO A 380 69.73 12.81 13.77
N GLN A 381 70.58 13.30 14.69
CA GLN A 381 70.10 14.03 15.87
C GLN A 381 69.53 15.41 15.53
N ASP A 382 69.97 16.01 14.44
CA ASP A 382 69.51 17.28 13.87
C ASP A 382 68.16 17.18 13.12
N GLU A 383 67.54 16.00 13.16
CA GLU A 383 66.19 15.69 12.66
C GLU A 383 65.22 15.32 13.79
N ILE A 384 65.63 15.55 15.04
CA ILE A 384 64.83 15.28 16.23
C ILE A 384 64.49 16.62 16.87
N ASP A 385 63.20 16.89 17.00
CA ASP A 385 62.64 18.08 17.66
C ASP A 385 62.97 18.05 19.17
N ASP A 386 64.03 18.79 19.55
CA ASP A 386 64.67 18.71 20.86
C ASP A 386 63.96 19.59 21.93
N ASP A 387 63.17 20.60 21.53
CA ASP A 387 62.40 21.46 22.43
C ASP A 387 60.87 21.30 22.34
N GLY A 388 60.36 20.62 21.30
CA GLY A 388 58.99 20.13 21.18
C GLY A 388 58.04 21.08 20.44
N ASP A 389 58.54 21.97 19.60
CA ASP A 389 57.72 22.94 18.83
C ASP A 389 57.28 22.44 17.44
N GLY A 390 57.75 21.27 17.03
CA GLY A 390 57.43 20.65 15.75
C GLY A 390 58.40 20.98 14.61
N PHE A 391 59.44 21.79 14.83
CA PHE A 391 60.49 22.09 13.87
C PHE A 391 61.84 21.54 14.34
N VAL A 392 62.74 21.23 13.40
CA VAL A 392 64.06 20.62 13.68
C VAL A 392 65.18 21.45 13.07
N GLU A 393 66.38 21.46 13.67
CA GLU A 393 67.55 22.28 13.24
C GLU A 393 67.76 22.25 11.71
N CYS A 394 67.57 21.09 11.09
CA CYS A 394 67.84 20.94 9.66
C CYS A 394 66.63 21.27 8.75
N ALA A 395 65.41 21.38 9.30
CA ALA A 395 64.20 21.91 8.66
C ALA A 395 64.10 23.45 8.73
N GLY A 396 65.10 24.12 9.29
CA GLY A 396 65.23 25.57 9.25
C GLY A 396 65.15 26.25 10.61
N ASP A 397 64.89 25.49 11.68
CA ASP A 397 64.89 26.02 13.03
C ASP A 397 66.25 26.62 13.39
N CYS A 398 66.24 27.93 13.61
CA CYS A 398 67.41 28.72 13.92
C CYS A 398 67.78 28.68 15.42
N ASN A 399 66.93 28.10 16.28
CA ASN A 399 67.21 27.84 17.69
C ASN A 399 66.39 26.67 18.30
N ASP A 400 66.77 25.46 17.91
CA ASP A 400 66.41 24.08 18.36
C ASP A 400 66.56 23.77 19.88
N SER A 401 66.31 24.77 20.72
CA SER A 401 66.32 24.67 22.18
C SER A 401 65.40 25.69 22.88
N ASP A 402 64.64 26.45 22.09
CA ASP A 402 63.71 27.51 22.48
C ASP A 402 62.47 27.40 21.57
N ASP A 403 61.44 26.72 22.08
CA ASP A 403 60.14 26.37 21.46
C ASP A 403 59.28 27.56 20.96
N THR A 404 59.86 28.75 20.93
CA THR A 404 59.26 30.00 20.47
C THR A 404 60.00 30.59 19.26
N ILE A 405 61.03 29.92 18.76
CA ILE A 405 61.85 30.39 17.64
C ILE A 405 61.98 29.25 16.63
N TYR A 406 61.22 29.31 15.55
CA TYR A 406 61.17 28.30 14.50
C TYR A 406 60.67 28.92 13.18
N PRO A 407 60.87 28.29 12.01
CA PRO A 407 60.49 28.87 10.72
C PRO A 407 58.99 29.18 10.63
N GLY A 408 58.64 30.46 10.48
CA GLY A 408 57.24 30.91 10.43
C GLY A 408 56.54 31.02 11.79
N ALA A 409 57.29 30.98 12.90
CA ALA A 409 56.73 31.32 14.22
C ALA A 409 56.17 32.75 14.25
N PRO A 410 55.10 33.04 15.00
CA PRO A 410 54.62 34.41 15.13
C PRO A 410 55.71 35.33 15.73
N GLU A 411 56.06 36.39 15.00
CA GLU A 411 57.03 37.39 15.44
C GLU A 411 56.54 38.11 16.71
N LEU A 412 57.33 38.02 17.78
CA LEU A 412 57.09 38.76 19.01
C LEU A 412 57.88 40.06 18.91
N CYS A 413 57.30 41.24 19.26
CA CYS A 413 58.03 42.52 19.25
C CYS A 413 59.12 42.61 20.38
N ASP A 414 60.04 41.64 20.46
CA ASP A 414 61.03 41.40 21.51
C ASP A 414 62.49 41.58 21.03
N LYS A 415 62.68 41.83 19.73
CA LYS A 415 63.94 42.03 18.98
C LYS A 415 64.74 40.76 18.75
N LYS A 416 64.06 39.63 18.76
CA LYS A 416 64.55 38.40 18.18
C LYS A 416 63.86 38.20 16.84
N ASP A 417 64.38 37.22 16.13
CA ASP A 417 63.93 36.74 14.84
C ASP A 417 63.35 35.38 15.23
N ASN A 418 62.06 35.39 15.53
CA ASN A 418 61.30 34.26 16.04
C ASN A 418 60.92 33.32 14.89
N ASP A 419 60.70 33.86 13.70
CA ASP A 419 60.26 33.12 12.52
C ASP A 419 61.41 32.65 11.60
N CYS A 420 62.65 32.95 11.99
CA CYS A 420 63.90 32.56 11.33
C CYS A 420 64.07 33.08 9.89
N ASP A 421 63.36 34.14 9.47
CA ASP A 421 63.41 34.68 8.11
C ASP A 421 64.55 35.70 7.88
N ASN A 422 65.24 36.14 8.94
CA ASN A 422 66.30 37.16 9.02
C ASN A 422 65.87 38.63 9.00
N ASP A 423 64.58 38.90 8.97
CA ASP A 423 64.03 40.16 9.46
C ASP A 423 63.80 40.02 11.00
N ILE A 424 63.42 41.11 11.65
CA ILE A 424 63.37 41.16 13.13
C ILE A 424 62.14 42.00 13.47
N ASP A 425 61.16 41.38 14.14
CA ASP A 425 59.89 41.97 14.57
C ASP A 425 58.95 42.40 13.41
N GLU A 426 58.74 41.54 12.41
CA GLU A 426 57.77 41.72 11.30
C GLU A 426 56.44 41.03 11.60
N ALA A 427 55.56 41.74 12.32
CA ALA A 427 54.17 41.30 12.40
C ALA A 427 53.50 41.46 11.03
N ASP A 428 52.78 40.43 10.58
CA ASP A 428 51.87 40.51 9.45
C ASP A 428 50.68 41.40 9.81
N ASP A 429 50.25 42.20 8.84
CA ASP A 429 49.03 43.04 8.89
C ASP A 429 47.82 42.10 8.75
N ASN A 430 47.42 41.47 9.87
CA ASN A 430 46.54 40.31 9.86
C ASN A 430 45.09 40.63 9.46
N ASP A 431 44.66 41.87 9.67
CA ASP A 431 43.36 42.38 9.24
C ASP A 431 43.43 43.19 7.91
N ASN A 432 44.65 43.39 7.38
CA ASN A 432 44.95 44.05 6.10
C ASN A 432 44.60 45.55 6.03
N ASP A 433 44.61 46.28 7.14
CA ASP A 433 44.38 47.74 7.14
C ASP A 433 45.63 48.59 6.79
N GLY A 434 46.79 47.95 6.75
CA GLY A 434 48.07 48.56 6.41
C GLY A 434 48.93 48.97 7.61
N PHE A 435 48.49 48.71 8.84
CA PHE A 435 49.25 48.82 10.08
C PHE A 435 49.49 47.42 10.67
N THR A 436 50.48 47.32 11.55
CA THR A 436 50.83 46.05 12.19
C THR A 436 50.91 46.29 13.69
N ALA A 437 50.80 45.24 14.49
CA ALA A 437 50.91 45.32 15.95
C ALA A 437 52.19 46.06 16.40
N CYS A 438 53.30 45.92 15.67
CA CYS A 438 54.54 46.62 15.99
C CYS A 438 54.62 48.09 15.45
N ASP A 439 53.74 48.49 14.51
CA ASP A 439 53.62 49.86 13.96
C ASP A 439 52.58 50.76 14.67
N GLY A 440 51.93 50.25 15.71
CA GLY A 440 51.09 51.03 16.62
C GLY A 440 49.60 50.76 16.52
N ASP A 441 49.22 49.70 15.81
CA ASP A 441 47.91 49.10 15.83
C ASP A 441 47.51 48.70 17.26
N CYS A 442 46.30 49.06 17.69
CA CYS A 442 45.83 48.74 19.03
C CYS A 442 44.98 47.46 19.10
N ASP A 443 44.54 46.90 17.98
CA ASP A 443 43.94 45.57 17.85
C ASP A 443 44.16 44.98 16.44
N ASP A 444 45.33 44.35 16.25
CA ASP A 444 45.88 43.83 14.98
C ASP A 444 45.10 42.65 14.36
N LEU A 445 43.94 42.30 14.90
CA LEU A 445 42.99 41.34 14.34
C LEU A 445 41.72 42.04 13.83
N ASN A 446 41.65 43.36 13.96
CA ASN A 446 40.50 44.16 13.67
C ASN A 446 40.90 45.42 12.91
N SER A 447 40.65 45.39 11.60
CA SER A 447 41.04 46.41 10.62
C SER A 447 40.44 47.79 10.84
N ASP A 448 39.65 47.96 11.89
CA ASP A 448 39.08 49.22 12.33
C ASP A 448 39.91 49.91 13.43
N PHE A 449 40.90 49.23 14.03
CA PHE A 449 41.66 49.68 15.21
C PHE A 449 43.12 50.09 14.92
N TYR A 450 43.30 51.06 14.03
CA TYR A 450 44.63 51.51 13.60
C TYR A 450 44.88 53.01 13.80
N PRO A 451 46.15 53.44 13.92
CA PRO A 451 46.52 54.85 14.04
C PRO A 451 45.93 55.77 12.95
N GLY A 452 44.89 56.53 13.31
CA GLY A 452 44.17 57.45 12.43
C GLY A 452 43.00 56.84 11.66
N ALA A 453 42.46 55.70 12.12
CA ALA A 453 41.18 55.15 11.71
C ALA A 453 40.01 56.13 11.96
N PRO A 454 38.88 56.00 11.26
CA PRO A 454 37.64 56.65 11.66
C PRO A 454 37.08 55.98 12.93
N GLU A 455 36.78 56.77 13.95
CA GLU A 455 36.15 56.31 15.19
C GLU A 455 34.75 55.72 14.94
N LEU A 456 34.47 54.59 15.59
CA LEU A 456 33.22 53.84 15.51
C LEU A 456 32.36 54.08 16.75
N CYS A 457 31.05 53.84 16.65
CA CYS A 457 30.11 54.00 17.76
C CYS A 457 30.11 52.81 18.71
N ASP A 458 31.27 52.49 19.27
CA ASP A 458 31.45 51.39 20.22
C ASP A 458 32.02 51.88 21.57
N GLY A 459 32.32 53.18 21.68
CA GLY A 459 32.89 53.80 22.88
C GLY A 459 34.35 53.40 23.14
N GLU A 460 35.00 52.77 22.17
CA GLU A 460 36.41 52.43 22.17
C GLU A 460 37.21 53.48 21.36
N ASP A 461 38.53 53.33 21.30
CA ASP A 461 39.46 54.30 20.69
C ASP A 461 40.02 53.68 19.41
N ASN A 462 39.18 53.59 18.37
CA ASN A 462 39.49 52.92 17.10
C ASN A 462 40.66 53.58 16.37
N ASP A 463 40.87 54.89 16.54
CA ASP A 463 41.99 55.59 15.91
C ASP A 463 43.33 55.52 16.69
N CYS A 464 43.31 54.84 17.84
CA CYS A 464 44.42 54.63 18.78
C CYS A 464 45.14 55.93 19.24
N ASP A 465 44.51 57.11 19.15
CA ASP A 465 45.10 58.39 19.58
C ASP A 465 44.92 58.69 21.09
N GLY A 466 44.06 57.91 21.75
CA GLY A 466 43.72 57.99 23.16
C GLY A 466 42.55 58.92 23.47
N LEU A 467 41.67 59.21 22.50
CA LEU A 467 40.55 60.15 22.58
C LEU A 467 39.27 59.67 21.86
N VAL A 468 38.43 58.94 22.58
CA VAL A 468 37.03 58.69 22.17
C VAL A 468 36.27 60.00 21.86
N PRO A 469 35.65 60.16 20.68
CA PRO A 469 34.82 61.30 20.29
C PRO A 469 33.70 61.64 21.28
N THR A 470 33.26 62.89 21.30
CA THR A 470 32.26 63.34 22.29
C THR A 470 30.84 62.89 21.99
N ASP A 471 30.57 62.51 20.75
CA ASP A 471 29.34 61.95 20.21
C ASP A 471 29.19 60.44 20.47
N GLU A 472 30.21 59.81 21.05
CA GLU A 472 30.22 58.44 21.60
C GLU A 472 30.06 58.42 23.13
N ILE A 473 29.81 59.59 23.72
CA ILE A 473 29.64 59.75 25.17
C ILE A 473 28.18 60.11 25.43
N ASP A 474 27.43 59.17 26.00
CA ASP A 474 26.09 59.38 26.57
C ASP A 474 26.11 60.57 27.58
N ASP A 475 25.67 61.74 27.11
CA ASP A 475 25.88 63.03 27.78
C ASP A 475 24.77 63.31 28.82
N ASP A 476 23.62 62.66 28.69
CA ASP A 476 22.46 62.80 29.58
C ASP A 476 22.15 61.58 30.48
N GLY A 477 22.81 60.46 30.23
CA GLY A 477 22.88 59.28 31.09
C GLY A 477 21.74 58.29 30.87
N ASP A 478 21.14 58.24 29.69
CA ASP A 478 20.05 57.33 29.34
C ASP A 478 20.50 56.02 28.67
N SER A 479 21.81 55.87 28.48
CA SER A 479 22.51 54.73 27.87
C SER A 479 22.51 54.70 26.34
N PHE A 480 22.20 55.80 25.65
CA PHE A 480 22.40 55.97 24.21
C PHE A 480 23.24 57.21 23.92
N ALA A 481 24.32 57.07 23.16
CA ALA A 481 25.10 58.21 22.67
C ALA A 481 24.54 58.76 21.33
N GLU A 482 24.86 60.01 20.96
CA GLU A 482 24.43 60.65 19.68
C GLU A 482 24.65 59.72 18.46
N CYS A 483 25.74 58.95 18.50
CA CYS A 483 26.13 58.10 17.40
C CYS A 483 25.57 56.65 17.47
N GLU A 484 24.97 56.26 18.60
CA GLU A 484 24.17 55.02 18.79
C GLU A 484 22.67 55.22 18.45
N GLY A 485 22.34 56.32 17.77
CA GLY A 485 20.98 56.61 17.33
C GLY A 485 20.21 57.53 18.29
N ASP A 486 20.84 58.11 19.31
CA ASP A 486 20.21 59.17 20.09
C ASP A 486 20.11 60.47 19.25
N CYS A 487 18.91 60.73 18.76
CA CYS A 487 18.56 61.91 17.99
C CYS A 487 18.57 63.22 18.82
N ASN A 488 18.72 63.15 20.15
CA ASN A 488 18.92 64.28 21.05
C ASN A 488 19.61 63.90 22.38
N ASP A 489 20.93 63.70 22.32
CA ASP A 489 21.92 63.40 23.38
C ASP A 489 22.11 64.49 24.47
N ALA A 490 21.03 65.19 24.80
CA ALA A 490 20.94 66.18 25.86
C ALA A 490 19.60 66.13 26.60
N ASP A 491 18.67 65.27 26.18
CA ASP A 491 17.37 65.03 26.78
C ASP A 491 17.01 63.54 26.76
N GLY A 492 17.37 62.81 27.82
CA GLY A 492 17.12 61.38 27.93
C GLY A 492 15.66 60.92 28.08
N ASN A 493 14.72 61.72 27.56
CA ASN A 493 13.38 61.30 27.18
C ASN A 493 13.20 61.25 25.65
N ILE A 494 14.28 61.39 24.88
CA ILE A 494 14.34 61.25 23.43
C ILE A 494 15.53 60.36 23.17
N ASN A 495 15.31 59.07 22.92
CA ASN A 495 16.33 58.06 22.62
C ASN A 495 15.66 56.79 22.08
N PRO A 496 16.42 55.88 21.44
CA PRO A 496 15.91 54.62 20.85
C PRO A 496 14.95 53.77 21.68
N ASN A 497 15.00 53.86 23.01
CA ASN A 497 14.21 53.03 23.93
C ASN A 497 13.01 53.73 24.57
N ILE A 498 12.74 54.99 24.23
CA ILE A 498 11.57 55.70 24.73
C ILE A 498 10.36 55.36 23.88
N VAL A 499 9.18 55.23 24.49
CA VAL A 499 7.92 55.08 23.75
C VAL A 499 7.40 56.46 23.35
N GLU A 500 7.03 56.58 22.08
CA GLU A 500 6.49 57.77 21.43
C GLU A 500 5.38 58.48 22.20
N THR A 501 5.37 59.81 22.08
CA THR A 501 4.32 60.67 22.62
C THR A 501 3.86 61.65 21.55
N CYS A 502 2.59 61.60 21.13
CA CYS A 502 2.01 62.44 20.08
C CYS A 502 2.21 63.95 20.27
N ASP A 503 3.38 64.43 19.86
CA ASP A 503 3.85 65.80 20.04
C ASP A 503 4.68 66.32 18.86
N GLY A 504 4.87 65.48 17.84
CA GLY A 504 5.56 65.80 16.59
C GLY A 504 7.07 65.82 16.73
N LEU A 505 7.60 65.11 17.73
CA LEU A 505 9.01 64.80 17.92
C LEU A 505 9.15 63.28 17.85
N ASP A 506 10.20 62.84 17.17
CA ASP A 506 10.66 61.46 17.19
C ASP A 506 11.31 61.22 18.57
N ASN A 507 10.54 60.65 19.50
CA ASN A 507 10.98 60.38 20.88
C ASN A 507 11.77 59.07 20.97
N ASN A 508 11.50 58.12 20.09
CA ASN A 508 12.17 56.83 20.05
C ASN A 508 13.30 56.78 19.00
N CYS A 509 13.62 57.90 18.36
CA CYS A 509 14.68 58.06 17.38
C CYS A 509 14.72 57.02 16.26
N ASP A 510 13.58 56.42 15.91
CA ASP A 510 13.48 55.40 14.85
C ASP A 510 13.33 56.02 13.45
N GLY A 511 13.28 57.35 13.38
CA GLY A 511 13.18 58.14 12.16
C GLY A 511 11.74 58.32 11.67
N VAL A 512 10.78 57.72 12.35
CA VAL A 512 9.35 57.94 12.21
C VAL A 512 8.93 58.88 13.37
N VAL A 513 7.79 59.56 13.24
CA VAL A 513 7.35 60.52 14.27
C VAL A 513 5.95 60.12 14.71
N ASP A 514 5.75 59.91 16.01
CA ASP A 514 4.51 59.57 16.68
C ASP A 514 3.97 58.14 16.38
N GLU A 515 4.82 57.11 16.42
CA GLU A 515 4.48 55.69 16.19
C GLU A 515 3.59 55.13 17.32
N GLY A 516 2.67 54.21 16.98
CA GLY A 516 1.74 53.62 17.95
C GLY A 516 0.58 54.53 18.36
N PHE A 517 0.41 55.67 17.69
CA PHE A 517 -0.79 56.51 17.73
C PHE A 517 -1.76 56.26 16.57
N ASP A 518 -1.33 55.43 15.63
CA ASP A 518 -2.08 54.84 14.54
C ASP A 518 -2.67 53.50 15.05
N ASN A 519 -3.94 53.51 15.46
CA ASN A 519 -4.51 52.38 16.21
C ASN A 519 -4.84 51.17 15.33
N ASP A 520 -4.97 51.40 14.03
CA ASP A 520 -5.32 50.40 13.05
C ASP A 520 -4.13 50.02 12.14
N VAL A 521 -3.04 50.79 12.23
CA VAL A 521 -1.71 50.50 11.69
C VAL A 521 -1.63 50.72 10.17
N ASP A 522 -2.31 51.74 9.65
CA ASP A 522 -2.33 52.09 8.22
C ASP A 522 -1.29 53.14 7.78
N GLY A 523 -0.56 53.71 8.75
CA GLY A 523 0.44 54.74 8.57
C GLY A 523 -0.07 56.18 8.73
N PHE A 524 -1.33 56.40 9.11
CA PHE A 524 -1.93 57.72 9.27
C PHE A 524 -2.71 57.86 10.59
N ALA A 525 -2.10 58.43 11.63
CA ALA A 525 -2.84 58.68 12.88
C ALA A 525 -3.93 59.78 12.77
N GLU A 526 -4.88 59.86 13.72
CA GLU A 526 -5.95 60.90 13.81
C GLU A 526 -5.36 62.32 13.71
N CYS A 527 -4.15 62.51 14.25
CA CYS A 527 -3.45 63.79 14.24
C CYS A 527 -2.78 64.16 12.89
N MET A 528 -2.64 63.19 11.99
CA MET A 528 -2.04 63.31 10.65
C MET A 528 -3.07 63.45 9.52
N GLY A 529 -4.37 63.32 9.80
CA GLY A 529 -5.44 63.66 8.86
C GLY A 529 -6.36 62.51 8.46
N ASP A 530 -6.15 61.33 9.04
CA ASP A 530 -7.07 60.21 9.03
C ASP A 530 -8.44 60.59 9.60
N CYS A 531 -9.48 60.18 8.87
CA CYS A 531 -10.87 60.45 9.19
C CYS A 531 -11.56 59.36 10.04
N ASP A 532 -10.95 58.18 10.20
CA ASP A 532 -11.34 57.13 11.17
C ASP A 532 -10.14 56.25 11.61
N ASP A 533 -9.38 56.74 12.59
CA ASP A 533 -8.18 56.16 13.25
C ASP A 533 -8.42 54.88 14.08
N ALA A 534 -9.43 54.11 13.70
CA ALA A 534 -9.70 52.77 14.18
C ALA A 534 -10.05 51.80 13.02
N ASP A 535 -9.97 52.28 11.78
CA ASP A 535 -10.28 51.59 10.54
C ASP A 535 -9.10 51.77 9.55
N PRO A 536 -8.24 50.75 9.38
CA PRO A 536 -6.98 50.87 8.63
C PRO A 536 -7.17 51.02 7.11
N ASP A 537 -8.41 50.95 6.66
CA ASP A 537 -8.76 51.17 5.28
C ASP A 537 -9.20 52.62 5.03
N THR A 538 -9.23 53.50 6.05
CA THR A 538 -9.85 54.84 5.98
C THR A 538 -8.87 56.00 6.19
N TYR A 539 -7.85 56.12 5.33
CA TYR A 539 -6.82 57.18 5.42
C TYR A 539 -6.71 58.08 4.18
N PRO A 540 -6.07 59.26 4.28
CA PRO A 540 -5.93 60.19 3.16
C PRO A 540 -5.18 59.59 1.95
N GLY A 541 -5.92 59.30 0.89
CA GLY A 541 -5.40 58.67 -0.33
C GLY A 541 -5.47 57.13 -0.37
N ALA A 542 -6.20 56.51 0.56
CA ALA A 542 -6.55 55.09 0.51
C ALA A 542 -7.28 54.71 -0.81
N PRO A 543 -7.27 53.43 -1.23
CA PRO A 543 -8.24 52.91 -2.18
C PRO A 543 -9.65 52.99 -1.58
N GLU A 544 -10.65 53.33 -2.39
CA GLU A 544 -12.04 53.34 -1.94
C GLU A 544 -12.58 51.91 -1.86
N LEU A 545 -13.27 51.58 -0.76
CA LEU A 545 -13.86 50.28 -0.51
C LEU A 545 -15.37 50.30 -0.78
N CYS A 546 -15.97 49.12 -0.94
CA CYS A 546 -17.39 48.97 -1.25
C CYS A 546 -18.31 49.07 -0.04
N ASP A 547 -18.13 50.09 0.78
CA ASP A 547 -18.81 50.26 2.06
C ASP A 547 -19.61 51.57 2.16
N GLU A 548 -19.68 52.35 1.07
CA GLU A 548 -20.28 53.69 0.98
C GLU A 548 -19.61 54.73 1.91
N ILE A 549 -18.39 54.45 2.38
CA ILE A 549 -17.55 55.34 3.18
C ILE A 549 -16.56 56.03 2.21
N ASP A 550 -16.07 57.19 2.63
CA ASP A 550 -15.05 57.96 1.90
C ASP A 550 -13.70 57.56 2.47
N ASN A 551 -13.27 56.33 2.18
CA ASN A 551 -12.07 55.67 2.71
C ASN A 551 -10.82 56.50 2.44
N ASN A 552 -10.78 57.21 1.31
CA ASN A 552 -9.61 58.03 0.96
C ASN A 552 -9.62 59.46 1.55
N CYS A 553 -10.66 59.80 2.32
CA CYS A 553 -10.91 61.09 2.96
C CYS A 553 -10.87 62.30 2.01
N ASP A 554 -11.13 62.15 0.70
CA ASP A 554 -11.09 63.23 -0.30
C ASP A 554 -12.44 63.97 -0.45
N GLY A 555 -13.51 63.38 0.08
CA GLY A 555 -14.87 63.91 0.09
C GLY A 555 -15.72 63.42 -1.09
N VAL A 556 -15.33 62.37 -1.80
CA VAL A 556 -15.99 61.86 -3.02
C VAL A 556 -16.04 60.33 -3.05
N ILE A 557 -17.22 59.77 -2.76
CA ILE A 557 -17.51 58.36 -3.00
C ILE A 557 -17.51 58.06 -4.53
N PRO A 558 -16.76 57.04 -5.01
CA PRO A 558 -16.78 56.52 -6.38
C PRO A 558 -18.17 56.19 -6.93
N THR A 559 -18.28 56.09 -8.27
CA THR A 559 -19.59 55.89 -8.93
C THR A 559 -20.03 54.44 -9.03
N ASP A 560 -19.09 53.52 -8.93
CA ASP A 560 -19.19 52.04 -8.87
C ASP A 560 -19.63 51.52 -7.49
N GLU A 561 -19.64 52.40 -6.48
CA GLU A 561 -20.32 52.20 -5.18
C GLU A 561 -21.77 52.68 -5.18
N ILE A 562 -22.26 53.20 -6.31
CA ILE A 562 -23.62 53.73 -6.41
C ILE A 562 -24.43 52.77 -7.28
N ASP A 563 -25.30 51.99 -6.63
CA ASP A 563 -26.39 51.20 -7.24
C ASP A 563 -27.11 52.02 -8.33
N ALA A 564 -26.76 51.75 -9.59
CA ALA A 564 -27.12 52.61 -10.71
C ALA A 564 -28.47 52.26 -11.33
N ASP A 565 -28.92 51.02 -11.18
CA ASP A 565 -30.19 50.52 -11.72
C ASP A 565 -31.30 50.33 -10.67
N GLY A 566 -30.94 50.36 -9.39
CA GLY A 566 -31.81 50.42 -8.22
C GLY A 566 -32.21 49.07 -7.64
N ASP A 567 -31.48 47.99 -7.90
CA ASP A 567 -31.77 46.65 -7.38
C ASP A 567 -31.23 46.39 -5.95
N GLY A 568 -30.31 47.24 -5.49
CA GLY A 568 -29.71 47.20 -4.16
C GLY A 568 -28.31 46.61 -4.10
N PHE A 569 -27.73 46.25 -5.24
CA PHE A 569 -26.33 45.91 -5.42
C PHE A 569 -25.67 46.99 -6.31
N SER A 570 -24.36 47.12 -6.22
CA SER A 570 -23.57 48.04 -7.07
C SER A 570 -22.44 47.23 -7.69
N GLU A 571 -21.81 47.73 -8.77
CA GLU A 571 -20.72 47.02 -9.48
C GLU A 571 -19.68 46.44 -8.49
N CYS A 572 -19.41 47.21 -7.44
CA CYS A 572 -18.41 46.85 -6.45
C CYS A 572 -18.96 45.97 -5.29
N ASN A 573 -20.28 45.91 -5.09
CA ASN A 573 -20.97 44.97 -4.17
C ASN A 573 -21.36 43.63 -4.81
N GLY A 574 -20.68 43.27 -5.91
CA GLY A 574 -20.83 41.97 -6.58
C GLY A 574 -21.86 41.96 -7.71
N ASP A 575 -22.44 43.10 -8.06
CA ASP A 575 -23.25 43.24 -9.27
C ASP A 575 -22.34 43.13 -10.51
N CYS A 576 -22.65 42.17 -11.37
CA CYS A 576 -21.88 41.84 -12.55
C CYS A 576 -22.32 42.63 -13.79
N ASP A 577 -23.47 43.34 -13.75
CA ASP A 577 -23.89 44.36 -14.71
C ASP A 577 -24.81 45.41 -14.06
N ASP A 578 -24.21 46.42 -13.40
CA ASP A 578 -24.86 47.54 -12.65
C ASP A 578 -25.76 48.46 -13.52
N ALA A 579 -26.04 48.05 -14.76
CA ALA A 579 -27.03 48.65 -15.64
C ALA A 579 -28.29 47.79 -15.87
N GLU A 580 -28.30 46.54 -15.43
CA GLU A 580 -29.37 45.55 -15.60
C GLU A 580 -29.91 45.04 -14.23
N PRO A 581 -31.13 45.47 -13.80
CA PRO A 581 -31.67 45.23 -12.45
C PRO A 581 -31.94 43.76 -12.05
N GLU A 582 -31.58 42.84 -12.91
CA GLU A 582 -31.79 41.40 -12.78
C GLU A 582 -30.43 40.66 -12.69
N ALA A 583 -29.29 41.36 -12.68
CA ALA A 583 -27.94 40.79 -12.60
C ALA A 583 -27.27 41.12 -11.26
N TRP A 584 -27.65 40.42 -10.18
CA TRP A 584 -27.14 40.71 -8.84
C TRP A 584 -26.95 39.46 -7.96
N PRO A 585 -25.99 39.48 -7.01
CA PRO A 585 -25.67 38.36 -6.13
C PRO A 585 -26.86 37.66 -5.45
N GLY A 586 -27.14 36.42 -5.85
CA GLY A 586 -28.20 35.59 -5.27
C GLY A 586 -29.61 35.86 -5.80
N ASN A 587 -29.74 36.49 -6.97
CA ASN A 587 -30.95 36.43 -7.77
C ASN A 587 -31.23 34.99 -8.25
N VAL A 588 -32.34 34.78 -8.96
CA VAL A 588 -32.61 33.49 -9.62
C VAL A 588 -32.30 33.62 -11.09
N GLU A 589 -31.45 32.74 -11.60
CA GLU A 589 -31.09 32.63 -13.01
C GLU A 589 -32.29 32.47 -13.94
N ILE A 590 -32.17 33.05 -15.13
CA ILE A 590 -33.15 32.94 -16.21
C ILE A 590 -32.43 32.85 -17.55
N CYS A 591 -32.71 31.82 -18.36
CA CYS A 591 -32.05 31.62 -19.66
C CYS A 591 -32.06 32.79 -20.64
N ASP A 592 -31.09 33.68 -20.50
CA ASP A 592 -30.88 34.84 -21.35
C ASP A 592 -29.39 35.16 -21.60
N PHE A 593 -28.49 34.28 -21.16
CA PHE A 593 -27.04 34.36 -21.30
C PHE A 593 -26.40 35.53 -20.52
N ILE A 594 -27.08 36.00 -19.48
CA ILE A 594 -26.56 36.92 -18.47
C ILE A 594 -26.41 36.11 -17.18
N ASP A 595 -25.34 36.38 -16.44
CA ASP A 595 -25.16 35.86 -15.09
C ASP A 595 -26.07 36.69 -14.18
N ASN A 596 -27.28 36.20 -13.94
CA ASN A 596 -28.34 36.93 -13.24
C ASN A 596 -28.13 36.95 -11.73
N ASP A 597 -27.45 35.96 -11.18
CA ASP A 597 -27.14 35.80 -9.76
C ASP A 597 -25.69 36.12 -9.39
N CYS A 598 -24.89 36.53 -10.39
CA CYS A 598 -23.49 36.95 -10.30
C CYS A 598 -22.56 35.95 -9.61
N ASN A 599 -22.83 34.65 -9.73
CA ASN A 599 -22.00 33.60 -9.14
C ASN A 599 -20.84 33.15 -10.06
N GLY A 600 -20.71 33.76 -11.25
CA GLY A 600 -19.68 33.48 -12.23
C GLY A 600 -20.02 32.32 -13.17
N GLN A 601 -21.19 31.71 -13.01
CA GLN A 601 -21.82 30.80 -13.95
C GLN A 601 -22.94 31.56 -14.67
N ILE A 602 -23.24 31.15 -15.89
CA ILE A 602 -24.31 31.78 -16.68
C ILE A 602 -25.40 30.72 -16.79
N ASP A 603 -26.63 31.04 -16.38
CA ASP A 603 -27.80 30.17 -16.52
C ASP A 603 -27.69 28.81 -15.78
N GLU A 604 -27.17 28.76 -14.56
CA GLU A 604 -27.09 27.53 -13.76
C GLU A 604 -28.43 27.13 -13.09
N GLY A 605 -28.59 25.84 -12.77
CA GLY A 605 -29.86 25.28 -12.28
C GLY A 605 -30.90 24.98 -13.38
N PHE A 606 -30.48 25.11 -14.65
CA PHE A 606 -31.23 24.72 -15.85
C PHE A 606 -30.76 23.38 -16.46
N ASP A 607 -29.90 22.67 -15.74
CA ASP A 607 -29.49 21.27 -15.99
C ASP A 607 -30.21 20.42 -14.92
N GLN A 608 -31.30 19.77 -15.32
CA GLN A 608 -32.27 19.15 -14.41
C GLN A 608 -31.93 17.71 -14.03
N ASP A 609 -31.16 17.03 -14.88
CA ASP A 609 -30.71 15.65 -14.73
C ASP A 609 -29.22 15.55 -14.37
N PHE A 610 -28.50 16.67 -14.35
CA PHE A 610 -27.13 16.86 -13.89
C PHE A 610 -26.05 16.22 -14.80
N ASP A 611 -26.30 16.17 -16.11
CA ASP A 611 -25.36 15.62 -17.08
C ASP A 611 -24.30 16.63 -17.59
N GLY A 612 -24.43 17.90 -17.22
CA GLY A 612 -23.53 18.97 -17.59
C GLY A 612 -23.93 19.76 -18.84
N PHE A 613 -25.09 19.49 -19.44
CA PHE A 613 -25.66 20.24 -20.57
C PHE A 613 -27.08 20.70 -20.26
N SER A 614 -27.29 22.01 -20.14
CA SER A 614 -28.63 22.55 -19.89
C SER A 614 -29.46 22.67 -21.18
N ILE A 615 -30.78 22.83 -21.03
CA ILE A 615 -31.68 23.23 -22.13
C ILE A 615 -31.23 24.52 -22.86
N CYS A 616 -30.36 25.31 -22.25
CA CYS A 616 -29.84 26.57 -22.77
C CYS A 616 -28.52 26.39 -23.55
N ASP A 617 -27.83 25.26 -23.35
CA ASP A 617 -26.63 24.82 -24.08
C ASP A 617 -26.88 23.79 -25.19
N GLY A 618 -28.15 23.52 -25.51
CA GLY A 618 -28.52 22.74 -26.70
C GLY A 618 -28.98 21.32 -26.42
N ASP A 619 -29.08 20.95 -25.14
CA ASP A 619 -29.80 19.77 -24.70
C ASP A 619 -31.27 19.82 -25.17
N CYS A 620 -31.67 18.73 -25.79
CA CYS A 620 -32.95 18.53 -26.41
C CYS A 620 -33.98 17.80 -25.52
N ASP A 621 -33.57 17.21 -24.39
CA ASP A 621 -34.43 16.67 -23.33
C ASP A 621 -33.76 16.70 -21.92
N ASP A 622 -33.72 17.89 -21.32
CA ASP A 622 -33.28 18.28 -19.95
C ASP A 622 -34.01 17.59 -18.77
N GLY A 623 -34.35 16.33 -18.92
CA GLY A 623 -34.79 15.45 -17.84
C GLY A 623 -34.36 14.01 -18.06
N ALA A 624 -33.43 13.79 -18.99
CA ALA A 624 -32.82 12.54 -19.38
C ALA A 624 -31.30 12.76 -19.49
N ASP A 625 -30.55 12.32 -18.47
CA ASP A 625 -29.09 12.46 -18.32
C ASP A 625 -28.26 11.77 -19.42
N ASN A 626 -28.94 11.09 -20.35
CA ASN A 626 -28.38 10.42 -21.51
C ASN A 626 -28.73 11.12 -22.83
N VAL A 627 -29.31 12.33 -22.80
CA VAL A 627 -29.71 13.09 -23.98
C VAL A 627 -29.07 14.48 -23.93
N TYR A 628 -27.90 14.64 -24.55
CA TYR A 628 -27.16 15.91 -24.55
C TYR A 628 -26.26 16.06 -25.77
N PRO A 629 -25.86 17.30 -26.15
CA PRO A 629 -24.97 17.54 -27.28
C PRO A 629 -23.66 16.73 -27.24
N GLY A 630 -23.56 15.71 -28.10
CA GLY A 630 -22.40 14.82 -28.18
C GLY A 630 -22.43 13.58 -27.26
N ALA A 631 -23.57 13.25 -26.67
CA ALA A 631 -23.77 11.96 -25.99
C ALA A 631 -23.56 10.77 -26.94
N PRO A 632 -23.18 9.58 -26.44
CA PRO A 632 -23.26 8.35 -27.21
C PRO A 632 -24.72 8.03 -27.54
N GLU A 633 -24.98 7.62 -28.79
CA GLU A 633 -26.32 7.19 -29.21
C GLU A 633 -26.68 5.83 -28.61
N GLU A 634 -27.82 5.78 -27.92
CA GLU A 634 -28.38 4.58 -27.28
C GLU A 634 -29.42 3.94 -28.19
N CYS A 635 -29.59 2.62 -28.12
CA CYS A 635 -30.53 1.89 -28.99
C CYS A 635 -32.00 2.08 -28.56
N ASP A 636 -32.57 3.28 -28.71
CA ASP A 636 -33.94 3.59 -28.28
C ASP A 636 -34.74 4.45 -29.28
N GLY A 637 -34.12 4.86 -30.39
CA GLY A 637 -34.72 5.67 -31.44
C GLY A 637 -34.92 7.14 -31.06
N VAL A 638 -34.27 7.59 -29.98
CA VAL A 638 -34.11 8.99 -29.59
C VAL A 638 -32.81 9.52 -30.22
N ASP A 639 -32.67 10.83 -30.25
CA ASP A 639 -31.49 11.53 -30.79
C ASP A 639 -30.66 11.96 -29.58
N ASN A 640 -29.91 11.02 -29.00
CA ASN A 640 -29.26 11.20 -27.70
C ASN A 640 -28.16 12.26 -27.78
N ASP A 641 -27.52 12.44 -28.93
CA ASP A 641 -26.44 13.43 -29.08
C ASP A 641 -26.92 14.83 -29.52
N CYS A 642 -28.24 15.00 -29.67
CA CYS A 642 -28.92 16.23 -30.08
C CYS A 642 -28.41 16.88 -31.40
N ASP A 643 -27.74 16.12 -32.28
CA ASP A 643 -27.25 16.61 -33.58
C ASP A 643 -28.32 16.58 -34.70
N ALA A 644 -29.51 16.06 -34.38
CA ALA A 644 -30.65 15.80 -35.26
C ALA A 644 -30.44 14.66 -36.27
N VAL A 645 -29.57 13.70 -35.95
CA VAL A 645 -29.21 12.49 -36.72
C VAL A 645 -29.17 11.25 -35.82
N VAL A 646 -30.34 10.68 -35.55
CA VAL A 646 -30.48 9.27 -35.13
C VAL A 646 -29.69 8.32 -36.08
N PRO A 647 -28.79 7.47 -35.55
CA PRO A 647 -28.00 6.50 -36.31
C PRO A 647 -28.82 5.56 -37.22
N PRO A 648 -28.28 5.12 -38.39
CA PRO A 648 -28.97 4.23 -39.32
C PRO A 648 -29.39 2.87 -38.74
N ASP A 649 -28.66 2.38 -37.74
CA ASP A 649 -28.85 1.15 -36.97
C ASP A 649 -29.94 1.26 -35.89
N GLU A 650 -30.52 2.45 -35.73
CA GLU A 650 -31.74 2.69 -34.95
C GLU A 650 -32.98 2.84 -35.84
N PHE A 651 -32.91 2.29 -37.06
CA PHE A 651 -34.06 2.13 -37.91
C PHE A 651 -34.36 0.66 -38.12
N ASP A 652 -35.65 0.33 -38.09
CA ASP A 652 -36.22 -0.95 -38.50
C ASP A 652 -36.01 -1.14 -40.03
N ASP A 653 -34.89 -1.76 -40.40
CA ASP A 653 -34.39 -1.81 -41.79
C ASP A 653 -35.06 -2.92 -42.63
N ASP A 654 -35.49 -4.01 -41.98
CA ASP A 654 -36.19 -5.13 -42.62
C ASP A 654 -37.73 -5.13 -42.43
N GLY A 655 -38.24 -4.28 -41.54
CA GLY A 655 -39.65 -3.91 -41.40
C GLY A 655 -40.45 -4.77 -40.42
N ASP A 656 -39.81 -5.39 -39.43
CA ASP A 656 -40.43 -6.29 -38.45
C ASP A 656 -40.83 -5.61 -37.13
N SER A 657 -40.45 -4.33 -36.98
CA SER A 657 -40.72 -3.42 -35.86
C SER A 657 -39.80 -3.52 -34.64
N TYR A 658 -38.68 -4.24 -34.73
CA TYR A 658 -37.54 -4.13 -33.83
C TYR A 658 -36.47 -3.20 -34.45
N LEU A 659 -35.63 -2.58 -33.62
CA LEU A 659 -34.55 -1.71 -34.10
C LEU A 659 -33.33 -2.58 -34.44
N ALA A 660 -32.58 -2.21 -35.49
CA ALA A 660 -31.44 -3.03 -35.95
C ALA A 660 -30.36 -3.27 -34.85
N CYS A 661 -30.29 -2.41 -33.85
CA CYS A 661 -29.43 -2.56 -32.67
C CYS A 661 -30.00 -3.47 -31.55
N GLU A 662 -31.30 -3.81 -31.56
CA GLU A 662 -31.94 -4.85 -30.71
C GLU A 662 -31.89 -6.24 -31.37
N GLU A 663 -31.42 -6.33 -32.62
CA GLU A 663 -31.46 -7.52 -33.45
C GLU A 663 -30.07 -8.13 -33.64
N CYS A 664 -30.02 -9.46 -33.70
CA CYS A 664 -28.78 -10.20 -33.98
C CYS A 664 -28.55 -10.43 -35.50
N ASP A 665 -29.53 -10.13 -36.38
CA ASP A 665 -29.41 -10.06 -37.85
C ASP A 665 -30.45 -9.09 -38.47
N ASP A 666 -30.10 -7.80 -38.60
CA ASP A 666 -30.96 -6.69 -39.08
C ASP A 666 -31.43 -6.78 -40.55
N THR A 667 -30.98 -7.81 -41.27
CA THR A 667 -31.34 -8.03 -42.68
C THR A 667 -32.46 -9.04 -42.84
N ASN A 668 -32.92 -9.65 -41.74
CA ASN A 668 -33.80 -10.80 -41.73
C ASN A 668 -34.92 -10.68 -40.71
N ALA A 669 -36.08 -10.21 -41.21
CA ALA A 669 -37.34 -9.97 -40.47
C ALA A 669 -37.99 -11.18 -39.79
N ASN A 670 -37.27 -12.29 -39.65
CA ASN A 670 -37.66 -13.45 -38.85
C ASN A 670 -36.69 -13.71 -37.67
N VAL A 671 -35.63 -12.90 -37.52
CA VAL A 671 -34.63 -13.00 -36.45
C VAL A 671 -34.78 -11.77 -35.58
N TYR A 672 -35.52 -11.89 -34.47
CA TYR A 672 -35.86 -10.76 -33.62
C TYR A 672 -36.15 -11.21 -32.18
N PRO A 673 -35.95 -10.35 -31.17
CA PRO A 673 -36.23 -10.67 -29.77
C PRO A 673 -37.61 -11.31 -29.53
N GLY A 674 -37.62 -12.61 -29.17
CA GLY A 674 -38.83 -13.41 -28.93
C GLY A 674 -39.50 -14.02 -30.17
N ALA A 675 -38.79 -14.16 -31.30
CA ALA A 675 -39.20 -14.99 -32.42
C ALA A 675 -39.31 -16.49 -32.03
N PRO A 676 -40.00 -17.35 -32.81
CA PRO A 676 -40.02 -18.78 -32.53
C PRO A 676 -38.80 -19.49 -33.16
N GLU A 677 -37.97 -20.10 -32.32
CA GLU A 677 -36.81 -20.91 -32.71
C GLU A 677 -37.09 -22.03 -33.74
N VAL A 678 -36.11 -22.26 -34.63
CA VAL A 678 -36.14 -23.26 -35.70
C VAL A 678 -34.80 -24.02 -35.79
N CYS A 679 -34.81 -25.35 -36.06
CA CYS A 679 -33.59 -26.18 -36.17
C CYS A 679 -32.72 -25.81 -37.40
N ASP A 680 -31.94 -24.75 -37.29
CA ASP A 680 -30.88 -24.36 -38.23
C ASP A 680 -29.60 -23.79 -37.57
N GLY A 681 -29.52 -23.81 -36.23
CA GLY A 681 -28.33 -23.42 -35.46
C GLY A 681 -28.10 -21.90 -35.38
N LEU A 682 -29.10 -21.10 -35.75
CA LEU A 682 -29.12 -19.66 -35.56
C LEU A 682 -30.06 -19.32 -34.41
N ASP A 683 -29.60 -18.47 -33.49
CA ASP A 683 -30.42 -17.89 -32.43
C ASP A 683 -31.44 -16.95 -33.07
N THR A 684 -32.66 -17.46 -33.29
CA THR A 684 -33.70 -16.76 -34.07
C THR A 684 -34.41 -15.73 -33.21
N ASP A 685 -34.39 -15.88 -31.89
CA ASP A 685 -35.06 -15.03 -30.93
C ASP A 685 -34.14 -14.14 -30.11
N CYS A 686 -32.84 -14.17 -30.43
CA CYS A 686 -31.77 -13.34 -29.90
C CYS A 686 -31.72 -13.31 -28.36
N ASP A 687 -32.19 -14.36 -27.69
CA ASP A 687 -32.21 -14.47 -26.23
C ASP A 687 -30.92 -15.10 -25.67
N GLY A 688 -30.00 -15.49 -26.57
CA GLY A 688 -28.73 -16.13 -26.25
C GLY A 688 -28.87 -17.63 -25.96
N THR A 689 -30.06 -18.21 -26.14
CA THR A 689 -30.37 -19.61 -25.83
C THR A 689 -30.99 -20.36 -27.02
N LEU A 690 -30.32 -21.42 -27.48
CA LEU A 690 -30.86 -22.32 -28.49
C LEU A 690 -31.84 -23.34 -27.83
N LEU A 691 -32.90 -23.77 -28.53
CA LEU A 691 -33.93 -24.68 -27.97
C LEU A 691 -33.32 -25.94 -27.31
N PRO A 692 -33.89 -26.44 -26.18
CA PRO A 692 -33.36 -27.61 -25.47
C PRO A 692 -33.33 -28.93 -26.27
N GLU A 693 -34.10 -29.00 -27.36
CA GLU A 693 -34.13 -30.15 -28.28
C GLU A 693 -32.89 -30.18 -29.20
N GLU A 694 -32.11 -29.10 -29.24
CA GLU A 694 -30.87 -28.93 -30.00
C GLU A 694 -29.61 -29.20 -29.17
N LEU A 695 -29.75 -29.63 -27.92
CA LEU A 695 -28.62 -29.85 -27.00
C LEU A 695 -28.55 -31.29 -26.47
N ILE A 696 -29.48 -32.16 -26.87
CA ILE A 696 -29.51 -33.57 -26.43
C ILE A 696 -29.03 -34.45 -27.59
N ASP A 697 -27.76 -34.80 -27.49
CA ASP A 697 -27.13 -35.92 -28.18
C ASP A 697 -27.32 -37.17 -27.30
N ALA A 698 -28.21 -38.08 -27.72
CA ALA A 698 -28.75 -39.12 -26.85
C ALA A 698 -27.90 -40.39 -26.78
N ASP A 699 -27.04 -40.61 -27.77
CA ASP A 699 -26.11 -41.74 -27.87
C ASP A 699 -24.64 -41.33 -27.95
N GLY A 700 -24.34 -40.03 -28.05
CA GLY A 700 -23.03 -39.43 -27.79
C GLY A 700 -22.18 -39.20 -29.05
N ASP A 701 -22.78 -39.08 -30.24
CA ASP A 701 -22.07 -38.97 -31.52
C ASP A 701 -21.90 -37.54 -32.06
N GLY A 702 -22.47 -36.55 -31.38
CA GLY A 702 -22.43 -35.14 -31.72
C GLY A 702 -23.57 -34.65 -32.61
N ALA A 703 -24.51 -35.51 -33.02
CA ALA A 703 -25.73 -35.10 -33.71
C ALA A 703 -26.93 -35.00 -32.76
N VAL A 704 -27.65 -33.89 -32.88
CA VAL A 704 -28.76 -33.57 -31.97
C VAL A 704 -30.04 -34.24 -32.47
N GLN A 705 -30.92 -34.64 -31.55
CA GLN A 705 -32.14 -35.42 -31.82
C GLN A 705 -33.03 -34.91 -32.97
N CYS A 706 -32.99 -33.62 -33.33
CA CYS A 706 -33.79 -33.11 -34.45
C CYS A 706 -33.21 -33.41 -35.85
N LEU A 707 -31.93 -33.79 -35.94
CA LEU A 707 -31.19 -34.05 -37.17
C LEU A 707 -30.75 -35.52 -37.31
N ASP A 708 -30.60 -36.25 -36.20
CA ASP A 708 -30.28 -37.67 -36.10
C ASP A 708 -31.41 -38.59 -36.63
N CYS A 709 -31.06 -39.67 -37.34
CA CYS A 709 -32.03 -40.62 -37.88
C CYS A 709 -32.22 -41.90 -37.03
N ASP A 710 -31.36 -42.19 -36.04
CA ASP A 710 -31.58 -43.17 -34.98
C ASP A 710 -30.88 -42.78 -33.66
N ASP A 711 -31.57 -41.97 -32.84
CA ASP A 711 -31.15 -41.40 -31.55
C ASP A 711 -30.75 -42.37 -30.41
N ASN A 712 -30.40 -43.63 -30.70
CA ASN A 712 -29.91 -44.62 -29.73
C ASN A 712 -28.70 -45.40 -30.24
N ASP A 713 -28.14 -45.04 -31.39
CA ASP A 713 -27.04 -45.71 -32.06
C ASP A 713 -26.12 -44.68 -32.75
N GLY A 714 -25.07 -44.25 -32.03
CA GLY A 714 -24.17 -43.14 -32.42
C GLY A 714 -23.28 -43.36 -33.66
N ASP A 715 -23.62 -44.36 -34.47
CA ASP A 715 -23.06 -44.57 -35.81
C ASP A 715 -24.00 -44.03 -36.91
N PHE A 716 -25.13 -43.39 -36.55
CA PHE A 716 -26.23 -43.00 -37.46
C PHE A 716 -26.60 -41.51 -37.38
N TYR A 717 -25.79 -40.63 -37.98
CA TYR A 717 -26.00 -39.18 -37.96
C TYR A 717 -25.76 -38.49 -39.30
N PRO A 718 -26.33 -37.30 -39.56
CA PRO A 718 -26.12 -36.57 -40.81
C PRO A 718 -24.64 -36.31 -41.13
N GLY A 719 -24.15 -36.93 -42.21
CA GLY A 719 -22.76 -36.84 -42.63
C GLY A 719 -21.80 -37.83 -41.95
N ALA A 720 -22.31 -38.81 -41.20
CA ALA A 720 -21.51 -39.93 -40.70
C ALA A 720 -20.79 -40.68 -41.83
N PRO A 721 -19.60 -41.23 -41.60
CA PRO A 721 -18.98 -42.11 -42.58
C PRO A 721 -19.80 -43.39 -42.76
N GLU A 722 -20.20 -43.69 -43.99
CA GLU A 722 -20.90 -44.93 -44.33
C GLU A 722 -20.05 -46.16 -44.00
N LEU A 723 -20.55 -47.02 -43.10
CA LEU A 723 -19.90 -48.26 -42.67
C LEU A 723 -20.21 -49.39 -43.67
N CYS A 724 -19.31 -50.37 -43.83
CA CYS A 724 -19.49 -51.53 -44.70
C CYS A 724 -20.56 -52.56 -44.21
N ASP A 725 -21.73 -52.10 -43.80
CA ASP A 725 -22.76 -52.93 -43.18
C ASP A 725 -24.12 -52.90 -43.91
N GLN A 726 -24.21 -52.15 -45.01
CA GLN A 726 -25.39 -51.96 -45.88
C GLN A 726 -26.57 -51.23 -45.22
N LEU A 727 -26.29 -50.45 -44.18
CA LEU A 727 -27.21 -49.48 -43.61
C LEU A 727 -26.87 -48.07 -44.16
N ASP A 728 -27.65 -47.07 -43.79
CA ASP A 728 -27.60 -45.70 -44.34
C ASP A 728 -27.22 -44.81 -43.16
N ASN A 729 -25.93 -44.80 -42.86
CA ASN A 729 -25.36 -44.29 -41.62
C ASN A 729 -25.30 -42.76 -41.62
N ASP A 730 -25.24 -42.13 -42.79
CA ASP A 730 -25.14 -40.68 -42.91
C ASP A 730 -26.49 -39.96 -43.02
N CYS A 731 -27.59 -40.72 -42.88
CA CYS A 731 -28.97 -40.26 -42.91
C CYS A 731 -29.39 -39.51 -44.21
N ASP A 732 -28.64 -39.59 -45.31
CA ASP A 732 -28.95 -38.89 -46.56
C ASP A 732 -29.96 -39.64 -47.46
N GLY A 733 -30.23 -40.91 -47.13
CA GLY A 733 -31.16 -41.77 -47.86
C GLY A 733 -30.51 -42.66 -48.93
N ILE A 734 -29.18 -42.77 -48.97
CA ILE A 734 -28.38 -43.39 -50.03
C ILE A 734 -27.23 -44.25 -49.47
N VAL A 735 -27.46 -45.57 -49.35
CA VAL A 735 -26.36 -46.54 -49.19
C VAL A 735 -25.41 -46.53 -50.42
N PRO A 736 -24.10 -46.21 -50.27
CA PRO A 736 -23.13 -46.13 -51.34
C PRO A 736 -22.95 -47.43 -52.16
N SER A 737 -22.54 -47.29 -53.43
CA SER A 737 -22.47 -48.43 -54.37
C SER A 737 -21.21 -49.29 -54.25
N ASP A 738 -20.15 -48.74 -53.69
CA ASP A 738 -18.85 -49.38 -53.39
C ASP A 738 -18.94 -50.48 -52.31
N GLU A 739 -19.95 -50.45 -51.45
CA GLU A 739 -20.32 -51.57 -50.58
C GLU A 739 -20.84 -52.81 -51.31
N THR A 740 -21.06 -52.73 -52.63
CA THR A 740 -21.65 -53.83 -53.41
C THR A 740 -20.87 -54.25 -54.67
N ASP A 741 -19.80 -53.54 -55.04
CA ASP A 741 -19.04 -53.76 -56.28
C ASP A 741 -17.56 -54.16 -55.98
N ASP A 742 -17.18 -55.35 -56.45
CA ASP A 742 -15.80 -55.92 -56.49
C ASP A 742 -15.19 -55.58 -57.87
N LEU A 743 -14.34 -54.54 -57.91
CA LEU A 743 -13.96 -53.84 -59.15
C LEU A 743 -12.82 -54.53 -59.92
N ASP A 744 -11.88 -55.15 -59.21
CA ASP A 744 -10.70 -55.80 -59.78
C ASP A 744 -10.81 -57.36 -59.82
N GLY A 745 -11.82 -57.91 -59.14
CA GLY A 745 -12.27 -59.30 -59.24
C GLY A 745 -11.53 -60.27 -58.32
N ASP A 746 -10.91 -59.80 -57.26
CA ASP A 746 -10.11 -60.59 -56.33
C ASP A 746 -10.96 -61.31 -55.25
N GLY A 747 -12.18 -60.81 -55.02
CA GLY A 747 -13.18 -61.35 -54.12
C GLY A 747 -13.44 -60.56 -52.84
N TRP A 748 -12.77 -59.43 -52.64
CA TRP A 748 -13.10 -58.40 -51.65
C TRP A 748 -13.85 -57.24 -52.31
N THR A 749 -14.64 -56.51 -51.53
CA THR A 749 -15.44 -55.35 -52.01
C THR A 749 -14.71 -54.06 -51.66
N GLY A 750 -14.89 -53.00 -52.45
CA GLY A 750 -14.05 -51.79 -52.38
C GLY A 750 -13.98 -51.08 -51.03
N CYS A 751 -14.84 -51.41 -50.08
CA CYS A 751 -14.81 -50.84 -48.73
C CYS A 751 -14.03 -51.70 -47.69
N ASP A 752 -13.67 -52.95 -48.02
CA ASP A 752 -12.81 -53.86 -47.22
C ASP A 752 -11.35 -53.91 -47.73
N GLU A 753 -11.01 -53.13 -48.76
CA GLU A 753 -9.71 -53.12 -49.46
C GLU A 753 -9.07 -51.73 -49.48
N CYS A 754 -7.75 -51.67 -49.33
CA CYS A 754 -7.00 -50.41 -49.30
C CYS A 754 -6.56 -49.89 -50.68
N ASP A 755 -6.68 -50.68 -51.76
CA ASP A 755 -6.61 -50.23 -53.17
C ASP A 755 -7.50 -51.09 -54.08
N ASP A 756 -8.70 -50.58 -54.41
CA ASP A 756 -9.76 -51.26 -55.19
C ASP A 756 -9.43 -51.46 -56.69
N SER A 757 -8.22 -51.09 -57.09
CA SER A 757 -7.74 -51.12 -58.46
C SER A 757 -6.54 -52.06 -58.69
N ASP A 758 -5.91 -52.55 -57.62
CA ASP A 758 -4.75 -53.45 -57.65
C ASP A 758 -5.00 -54.79 -56.90
N PRO A 759 -5.17 -55.92 -57.62
CA PRO A 759 -5.50 -57.22 -57.03
C PRO A 759 -4.33 -57.91 -56.30
N LEU A 760 -3.30 -57.14 -55.92
CA LEU A 760 -2.17 -57.54 -55.08
C LEU A 760 -2.16 -56.84 -53.71
N VAL A 761 -3.04 -55.85 -53.50
CA VAL A 761 -3.16 -55.08 -52.27
C VAL A 761 -4.49 -55.44 -51.62
N HIS A 762 -4.45 -56.38 -50.68
CA HIS A 762 -5.66 -56.92 -50.05
C HIS A 762 -5.34 -57.50 -48.66
N PRO A 763 -6.33 -57.61 -47.75
CA PRO A 763 -6.17 -58.27 -46.46
C PRO A 763 -5.45 -59.62 -46.53
N GLY A 764 -4.23 -59.70 -45.96
CA GLY A 764 -3.42 -60.93 -45.90
C GLY A 764 -2.41 -61.16 -47.05
N ALA A 765 -2.04 -60.13 -47.82
CA ALA A 765 -0.84 -60.12 -48.67
C ALA A 765 0.48 -60.14 -47.84
N VAL A 766 1.66 -59.98 -48.46
CA VAL A 766 2.96 -59.98 -47.77
C VAL A 766 3.71 -58.69 -48.11
N GLU A 767 4.17 -57.96 -47.09
CA GLU A 767 4.88 -56.68 -47.21
C GLU A 767 6.17 -56.70 -48.04
N ILE A 768 6.37 -55.63 -48.81
CA ILE A 768 7.54 -55.35 -49.64
C ILE A 768 8.38 -54.24 -48.98
N LEU A 769 9.71 -54.37 -49.03
CA LEU A 769 10.62 -53.44 -48.35
C LEU A 769 10.89 -52.17 -49.21
N CYS A 770 10.72 -50.98 -48.61
CA CYS A 770 11.00 -49.64 -49.16
C CYS A 770 10.08 -49.17 -50.32
N ASP A 771 8.84 -49.64 -50.42
CA ASP A 771 7.84 -49.06 -51.33
C ASP A 771 6.69 -48.33 -50.62
N GLY A 772 6.64 -48.37 -49.29
CA GLY A 772 5.77 -47.53 -48.47
C GLY A 772 4.28 -47.78 -48.66
N ILE A 773 3.92 -48.94 -49.22
CA ILE A 773 2.53 -49.35 -49.47
C ILE A 773 2.23 -50.48 -48.48
N ASP A 774 1.20 -50.32 -47.66
CA ASP A 774 0.66 -51.40 -46.82
C ASP A 774 0.02 -52.44 -47.74
N ASN A 775 0.83 -53.43 -48.16
CA ASN A 775 0.39 -54.39 -49.16
C ASN A 775 -0.72 -55.30 -48.61
N ASN A 776 -0.77 -55.49 -47.29
CA ASN A 776 -1.64 -56.46 -46.66
C ASN A 776 -2.82 -55.85 -45.86
N CYS A 777 -2.95 -54.53 -45.87
CA CYS A 777 -4.01 -53.73 -45.26
C CYS A 777 -4.18 -54.03 -43.75
N ASP A 778 -3.09 -54.33 -43.03
CA ASP A 778 -3.09 -54.55 -41.57
C ASP A 778 -2.48 -53.39 -40.77
N GLY A 779 -2.08 -52.32 -41.46
CA GLY A 779 -1.46 -51.13 -40.89
C GLY A 779 0.03 -51.27 -40.60
N ASP A 780 0.68 -52.39 -40.94
CA ASP A 780 2.13 -52.62 -40.79
C ASP A 780 2.83 -52.58 -42.16
N PHE A 781 3.36 -51.42 -42.55
CA PHE A 781 4.03 -51.14 -43.84
C PHE A 781 5.40 -51.85 -44.02
N GLY A 782 5.77 -52.78 -43.12
CA GLY A 782 7.13 -53.29 -42.99
C GLY A 782 8.12 -52.21 -42.48
N PRO A 783 9.40 -52.53 -42.26
CA PRO A 783 10.36 -51.53 -41.79
C PRO A 783 10.63 -50.50 -42.90
N ALA A 784 10.07 -49.30 -42.71
CA ALA A 784 10.12 -48.20 -43.65
C ALA A 784 11.51 -47.55 -43.80
N SER A 785 12.37 -47.64 -42.78
CA SER A 785 13.65 -46.94 -42.75
C SER A 785 14.88 -47.86 -42.73
N GLY A 786 15.92 -47.42 -43.45
CA GLY A 786 17.28 -47.92 -43.34
C GLY A 786 17.93 -47.50 -42.01
N PRO A 787 19.15 -47.98 -41.69
CA PRO A 787 19.88 -47.54 -40.51
C PRO A 787 20.29 -46.06 -40.64
N ASP A 788 19.96 -45.26 -39.64
CA ASP A 788 20.41 -43.88 -39.40
C ASP A 788 21.90 -43.90 -38.99
N ASN A 789 22.77 -43.34 -39.86
CA ASN A 789 24.22 -43.44 -39.70
C ASN A 789 24.89 -42.21 -39.06
N ASP A 790 24.24 -41.05 -39.03
CA ASP A 790 24.75 -39.80 -38.47
C ASP A 790 23.98 -39.29 -37.25
N GLY A 791 22.81 -39.86 -36.97
CA GLY A 791 22.10 -39.77 -35.70
C GLY A 791 21.08 -38.64 -35.61
N ASP A 792 20.57 -38.13 -36.73
CA ASP A 792 19.53 -37.08 -36.76
C ASP A 792 18.09 -37.60 -36.66
N GLY A 793 17.92 -38.92 -36.65
CA GLY A 793 16.63 -39.58 -36.54
C GLY A 793 15.99 -39.96 -37.88
N VAL A 794 16.62 -39.65 -39.02
CA VAL A 794 16.19 -40.07 -40.37
C VAL A 794 17.15 -41.15 -40.91
N GLY A 795 16.61 -42.19 -41.56
CA GLY A 795 17.42 -43.30 -42.07
C GLY A 795 17.76 -43.17 -43.57
N GLU A 796 18.72 -43.96 -44.05
CA GLU A 796 19.22 -44.05 -45.46
C GLU A 796 18.14 -44.02 -46.58
N CYS A 797 16.87 -44.28 -46.27
CA CYS A 797 15.79 -44.29 -47.25
C CYS A 797 15.18 -42.90 -47.54
N ASP A 798 15.28 -41.97 -46.59
CA ASP A 798 14.64 -40.65 -46.65
C ASP A 798 15.66 -39.51 -46.58
N ASP A 799 16.83 -39.75 -45.98
CA ASP A 799 17.94 -38.80 -45.87
C ASP A 799 18.75 -38.69 -47.18
N CYS A 800 18.91 -37.46 -47.67
CA CYS A 800 19.68 -37.16 -48.89
C CYS A 800 21.20 -37.04 -48.67
N ASP A 801 21.69 -36.93 -47.43
CA ASP A 801 23.08 -37.13 -47.01
C ASP A 801 23.21 -37.71 -45.59
N ASP A 802 22.97 -39.03 -45.46
CA ASP A 802 23.09 -39.93 -44.27
C ASP A 802 24.52 -40.03 -43.66
N ASN A 803 25.30 -38.96 -43.73
CA ASN A 803 26.56 -38.75 -43.01
C ASN A 803 26.67 -37.31 -42.45
N ASP A 804 25.65 -36.46 -42.62
CA ASP A 804 25.60 -35.05 -42.25
C ASP A 804 24.24 -34.75 -41.59
N ALA A 805 24.18 -34.89 -40.27
CA ALA A 805 22.98 -34.74 -39.41
C ALA A 805 22.27 -33.37 -39.47
N THR A 806 22.70 -32.45 -40.34
CA THR A 806 22.02 -31.18 -40.63
C THR A 806 21.27 -31.20 -41.96
N ILE A 807 21.31 -32.30 -42.70
CA ILE A 807 20.67 -32.47 -44.01
C ILE A 807 19.67 -33.62 -43.91
N TYR A 808 18.39 -33.30 -43.77
CA TYR A 808 17.34 -34.29 -43.63
C TYR A 808 15.98 -33.74 -44.08
N PRO A 809 15.04 -34.60 -44.53
CA PRO A 809 13.69 -34.20 -44.86
C PRO A 809 13.02 -33.33 -43.80
N GLY A 810 12.73 -32.06 -44.15
CA GLY A 810 12.12 -31.10 -43.24
C GLY A 810 13.09 -30.29 -42.36
N ALA A 811 14.41 -30.39 -42.59
CA ALA A 811 15.36 -29.46 -42.00
C ALA A 811 15.05 -28.00 -42.42
N PRO A 812 15.37 -26.98 -41.61
CA PRO A 812 15.33 -25.59 -42.05
C PRO A 812 16.40 -25.35 -43.13
N GLU A 813 16.02 -24.73 -44.26
CA GLU A 813 16.98 -24.34 -45.30
C GLU A 813 17.92 -23.25 -44.79
N LEU A 814 19.22 -23.40 -45.03
CA LEU A 814 20.23 -22.38 -44.76
C LEU A 814 20.74 -21.82 -46.08
N CYS A 815 21.14 -20.54 -46.13
CA CYS A 815 21.72 -19.96 -47.35
C CYS A 815 23.15 -20.46 -47.62
N ASN A 816 23.30 -21.75 -47.94
CA ASN A 816 24.58 -22.46 -47.99
C ASN A 816 24.82 -23.17 -49.34
N ASN A 817 23.88 -23.04 -50.30
CA ASN A 817 23.83 -23.71 -51.61
C ASN A 817 23.70 -25.24 -51.53
N ARG A 818 23.03 -25.75 -50.51
CA ARG A 818 22.64 -27.16 -50.35
C ARG A 818 21.11 -27.24 -50.28
N ASP A 819 20.62 -28.46 -50.40
CA ASP A 819 19.21 -28.81 -50.26
C ASP A 819 19.14 -29.46 -48.88
N ASP A 820 19.06 -28.62 -47.83
CA ASP A 820 19.20 -29.07 -46.44
C ASP A 820 17.98 -29.90 -46.04
N ASN A 821 16.82 -29.61 -46.62
CA ASN A 821 15.55 -30.25 -46.29
C ASN A 821 15.14 -31.39 -47.25
N CYS A 822 16.03 -31.76 -48.17
CA CYS A 822 15.90 -32.85 -49.13
C CYS A 822 14.64 -32.79 -50.04
N ASN A 823 14.05 -31.61 -50.25
CA ASN A 823 12.84 -31.46 -51.08
C ASN A 823 13.15 -31.25 -52.58
N GLY A 824 14.43 -31.14 -52.95
CA GLY A 824 14.90 -31.00 -54.32
C GLY A 824 15.01 -29.56 -54.83
N LEU A 825 14.76 -28.58 -53.97
CA LEU A 825 15.05 -27.17 -54.16
C LEU A 825 16.32 -26.82 -53.35
N ILE A 826 16.91 -25.66 -53.60
CA ILE A 826 18.15 -25.25 -52.94
C ILE A 826 17.88 -23.86 -52.38
N ASP A 827 18.06 -23.71 -51.07
CA ASP A 827 17.90 -22.46 -50.32
C ASP A 827 16.47 -21.85 -50.46
N GLU A 828 15.40 -22.63 -50.69
CA GLU A 828 14.04 -22.08 -50.83
C GLU A 828 13.45 -21.57 -49.50
N GLY A 829 12.60 -20.55 -49.57
CA GLY A 829 12.06 -19.89 -48.37
C GLY A 829 13.05 -18.93 -47.69
N VAL A 830 14.36 -19.06 -47.94
CA VAL A 830 15.41 -18.10 -47.47
C VAL A 830 15.97 -17.21 -48.59
N ASN A 831 15.42 -17.36 -49.80
CA ASN A 831 15.73 -16.57 -50.99
C ASN A 831 14.67 -15.50 -51.31
N ASP A 832 13.50 -15.62 -50.69
CA ASP A 832 12.37 -14.72 -50.87
C ASP A 832 12.54 -13.55 -49.90
N ASP A 833 12.04 -12.39 -50.28
CA ASP A 833 12.06 -11.13 -49.53
C ASP A 833 10.71 -11.06 -48.79
N GLY A 834 10.73 -11.49 -47.52
CA GLY A 834 9.54 -11.81 -46.73
C GLY A 834 8.73 -10.58 -46.33
N ASP A 835 9.40 -9.47 -46.06
CA ASP A 835 8.79 -8.20 -45.65
C ASP A 835 8.72 -7.15 -46.78
N GLY A 836 9.43 -7.36 -47.89
CA GLY A 836 9.36 -6.54 -49.09
C GLY A 836 10.31 -5.35 -49.13
N ASP A 837 11.33 -5.28 -48.28
CA ASP A 837 12.30 -4.18 -48.24
C ASP A 837 13.38 -4.25 -49.36
N GLY A 838 13.47 -5.41 -50.03
CA GLY A 838 14.38 -5.67 -51.15
C GLY A 838 15.66 -6.41 -50.78
N TYR A 839 15.83 -6.79 -49.52
CA TYR A 839 16.81 -7.75 -49.03
C TYR A 839 16.11 -9.08 -48.71
N SER A 840 16.91 -10.10 -48.46
CA SER A 840 16.45 -11.44 -48.12
C SER A 840 17.54 -12.07 -47.27
N PRO A 841 17.32 -13.21 -46.60
CA PRO A 841 18.33 -13.81 -45.74
C PRO A 841 19.63 -14.09 -46.52
N CYS A 842 19.49 -14.50 -47.79
CA CYS A 842 20.63 -14.68 -48.70
C CYS A 842 21.28 -13.38 -49.20
N ALA A 843 20.62 -12.23 -49.08
CA ALA A 843 21.17 -10.91 -49.38
C ALA A 843 21.83 -10.22 -48.17
N GLY A 844 21.81 -10.86 -46.99
CA GLY A 844 22.42 -10.35 -45.76
C GLY A 844 21.43 -9.77 -44.76
N ASP A 845 20.13 -9.94 -45.01
CA ASP A 845 19.08 -9.58 -44.07
C ASP A 845 19.11 -10.50 -42.85
N CYS A 846 19.18 -9.91 -41.67
CA CYS A 846 19.22 -10.61 -40.40
C CYS A 846 17.82 -10.82 -39.79
N ASN A 847 16.77 -10.17 -40.32
CA ASN A 847 15.38 -10.40 -39.96
C ASN A 847 14.41 -10.13 -41.14
N ASP A 848 14.30 -11.08 -42.07
CA ASP A 848 13.46 -11.03 -43.29
C ASP A 848 11.92 -11.04 -43.04
N ALA A 849 11.50 -10.86 -41.80
CA ALA A 849 10.11 -10.63 -41.44
C ALA A 849 9.84 -9.16 -41.08
N ASP A 850 10.87 -8.31 -41.05
CA ASP A 850 10.82 -6.93 -40.60
C ASP A 850 11.55 -5.98 -41.57
N ALA A 851 10.76 -5.26 -42.37
CA ALA A 851 11.24 -4.35 -43.40
C ALA A 851 12.06 -3.14 -42.89
N GLU A 852 12.22 -3.01 -41.57
CA GLU A 852 13.07 -2.01 -40.93
C GLU A 852 14.46 -2.55 -40.55
N ILE A 853 14.76 -3.84 -40.76
CA ILE A 853 16.05 -4.47 -40.43
C ILE A 853 16.70 -5.03 -41.69
N TYR A 854 17.70 -4.33 -42.22
CA TYR A 854 18.39 -4.77 -43.43
C TYR A 854 19.76 -4.11 -43.62
N PRO A 855 20.65 -4.74 -44.42
CA PRO A 855 21.94 -4.17 -44.76
C PRO A 855 21.86 -2.72 -45.23
N THR A 856 22.58 -1.81 -44.56
CA THR A 856 22.64 -0.36 -44.84
C THR A 856 21.49 0.51 -44.32
N GLN A 857 20.63 -0.05 -43.46
CA GLN A 857 19.73 0.75 -42.64
C GLN A 857 20.53 1.64 -41.65
N ALA A 858 19.90 2.65 -41.07
CA ALA A 858 20.51 3.42 -39.99
C ALA A 858 20.03 2.85 -38.66
N GLU A 859 20.96 2.69 -37.72
CA GLU A 859 20.63 2.22 -36.38
C GLU A 859 19.62 3.14 -35.70
N VAL A 860 18.72 2.53 -34.96
CA VAL A 860 17.80 3.18 -34.02
C VAL A 860 18.17 2.65 -32.65
N CYS A 861 18.16 3.52 -31.63
CA CYS A 861 18.55 3.12 -30.27
C CYS A 861 17.48 2.22 -29.63
N ASP A 862 17.47 0.93 -29.96
CA ASP A 862 16.45 -0.04 -29.53
C ASP A 862 17.00 -1.44 -29.22
N TYR A 863 18.34 -1.57 -29.18
CA TYR A 863 19.06 -2.83 -28.91
C TYR A 863 18.94 -3.89 -30.01
N VAL A 864 18.52 -3.50 -31.20
CA VAL A 864 18.52 -4.36 -32.39
C VAL A 864 19.60 -3.86 -33.37
N ASP A 865 20.20 -4.79 -34.12
CA ASP A 865 21.16 -4.49 -35.21
C ASP A 865 20.35 -4.24 -36.48
N GLN A 866 19.99 -2.99 -36.77
CA GLN A 866 19.14 -2.67 -37.93
C GLN A 866 19.91 -2.81 -39.23
N ASP A 867 21.21 -2.53 -39.23
CA ASP A 867 22.01 -2.53 -40.44
C ASP A 867 22.74 -3.86 -40.74
N CYS A 868 22.53 -4.85 -39.88
CA CYS A 868 23.02 -6.22 -39.94
C CYS A 868 24.56 -6.31 -40.06
N ASP A 869 25.31 -5.35 -39.50
CA ASP A 869 26.78 -5.34 -39.52
C ASP A 869 27.44 -6.07 -38.34
N GLY A 870 26.64 -6.51 -37.38
CA GLY A 870 27.04 -7.19 -36.15
C GLY A 870 27.40 -6.25 -35.00
N GLY A 871 27.30 -4.94 -35.20
CA GLY A 871 27.12 -3.93 -34.17
C GLY A 871 25.66 -3.87 -33.73
N VAL A 872 25.42 -3.33 -32.54
CA VAL A 872 24.06 -3.03 -32.06
C VAL A 872 24.12 -1.60 -31.56
N ASP A 873 23.32 -0.71 -32.12
CA ASP A 873 23.25 0.71 -31.79
C ASP A 873 24.62 1.44 -31.82
N GLU A 874 25.59 1.02 -32.64
CA GLU A 874 26.95 1.56 -32.58
C GLU A 874 27.05 3.04 -32.97
N ASP A 875 26.05 3.57 -33.69
CA ASP A 875 25.89 5.01 -33.95
C ASP A 875 25.57 5.84 -32.68
N TYR A 876 25.09 5.16 -31.63
CA TYR A 876 24.79 5.72 -30.32
C TYR A 876 25.93 5.52 -29.30
N LYS A 877 26.99 4.78 -29.69
CA LYS A 877 28.15 4.49 -28.84
C LYS A 877 29.39 5.29 -29.27
N THR A 878 30.15 5.80 -28.30
CA THR A 878 31.51 6.30 -28.51
C THR A 878 32.49 5.35 -27.84
N LEU A 879 33.48 4.84 -28.59
CA LEU A 879 34.43 3.83 -28.09
C LEU A 879 33.76 2.57 -27.50
N GLY A 880 32.53 2.27 -27.92
CA GLY A 880 31.75 1.11 -27.45
C GLY A 880 30.90 1.36 -26.21
N LYS A 881 30.81 2.60 -25.71
CA LYS A 881 29.99 3.00 -24.56
C LYS A 881 28.90 3.97 -24.99
N TYR A 882 27.72 3.91 -24.39
CA TYR A 882 26.72 4.96 -24.56
C TYR A 882 27.06 6.13 -23.62
N ASP A 883 27.69 7.17 -24.16
CA ASP A 883 28.30 8.28 -23.41
C ASP A 883 27.62 9.64 -23.67
N LYS A 884 26.50 9.63 -24.39
CA LYS A 884 25.70 10.82 -24.65
C LYS A 884 24.66 10.98 -23.55
N GLU A 885 24.31 12.22 -23.26
CA GLU A 885 23.34 12.57 -22.21
C GLU A 885 21.97 11.91 -22.43
N GLU A 886 21.54 11.79 -23.69
CA GLU A 886 20.25 11.17 -24.05
C GLU A 886 20.28 9.62 -24.03
N HIS A 887 21.46 9.02 -23.83
CA HIS A 887 21.70 7.57 -23.88
C HIS A 887 22.76 7.16 -22.84
N CYS A 888 22.77 7.71 -21.64
CA CYS A 888 23.88 7.47 -20.73
C CYS A 888 23.86 6.04 -20.20
N GLY A 889 24.93 5.27 -20.43
CA GLY A 889 25.05 3.87 -19.98
C GLY A 889 24.20 2.87 -20.78
N ALA A 890 23.07 3.30 -21.32
CA ALA A 890 22.10 2.47 -22.01
C ALA A 890 21.30 3.26 -23.08
N CYS A 891 20.69 2.56 -24.05
CA CYS A 891 19.84 3.21 -25.04
C CYS A 891 18.64 3.90 -24.40
N ASN A 892 18.32 5.10 -24.92
CA ASN A 892 17.24 5.97 -24.45
C ASN A 892 17.25 6.24 -22.93
N ASN A 893 18.42 6.17 -22.30
CA ASN A 893 18.58 6.56 -20.91
C ASN A 893 19.00 8.03 -20.83
N ASP A 894 18.01 8.93 -20.88
CA ASP A 894 18.25 10.36 -20.85
C ASP A 894 18.46 10.83 -19.40
N CYS A 895 19.64 11.38 -19.09
CA CYS A 895 19.89 11.91 -17.75
C CYS A 895 19.00 13.10 -17.41
N ALA A 896 18.37 13.76 -18.40
CA ALA A 896 17.39 14.81 -18.16
C ALA A 896 16.04 14.30 -17.62
N ASP A 897 15.75 12.99 -17.74
CA ASP A 897 14.52 12.39 -17.20
C ASP A 897 14.63 12.12 -15.69
N TYR A 898 15.86 12.04 -15.16
CA TYR A 898 16.11 11.93 -13.73
C TYR A 898 15.97 13.31 -13.07
N LEU A 899 14.92 13.46 -12.27
CA LEU A 899 14.68 14.65 -11.47
C LEU A 899 15.27 14.40 -10.07
N TRP A 900 16.46 14.94 -9.84
CA TRP A 900 17.06 15.04 -8.51
C TRP A 900 16.74 16.42 -7.94
N ASP A 901 16.18 16.45 -6.75
CA ASP A 901 15.82 17.70 -6.10
C ASP A 901 17.07 18.55 -5.85
N ASN A 902 16.96 19.83 -6.21
CA ASN A 902 18.03 20.82 -6.10
C ASN A 902 19.37 20.44 -6.74
N ALA A 903 19.38 19.56 -7.76
CA ALA A 903 20.58 19.15 -8.47
C ALA A 903 20.45 19.30 -10.00
N GLY A 904 21.59 19.35 -10.69
CA GLY A 904 21.68 19.27 -12.15
C GLY A 904 22.22 17.92 -12.59
N SER A 905 21.51 17.25 -13.50
CA SER A 905 21.87 15.93 -14.03
C SER A 905 22.92 15.99 -15.14
N PHE A 906 23.77 14.97 -15.25
CA PHE A 906 24.69 14.76 -16.37
C PHE A 906 25.11 13.28 -16.52
N CYS A 907 25.66 12.91 -17.67
CA CYS A 907 26.23 11.58 -17.91
C CYS A 907 27.72 11.54 -17.53
N ASP A 908 28.11 10.69 -16.57
CA ASP A 908 29.51 10.50 -16.20
C ASP A 908 30.18 9.45 -17.10
N ASP A 909 30.97 9.91 -18.07
CA ASP A 909 31.70 9.06 -19.01
C ASP A 909 33.07 8.57 -18.48
N SER A 910 33.47 9.00 -17.28
CA SER A 910 34.74 8.63 -16.65
C SER A 910 34.73 7.20 -16.11
N LEU A 911 33.55 6.67 -15.82
CA LEU A 911 33.31 5.34 -15.30
C LEU A 911 33.52 4.24 -16.36
N ALA A 912 33.75 3.00 -15.90
CA ALA A 912 33.90 1.84 -16.78
C ALA A 912 32.63 1.60 -17.62
N GLN A 913 31.45 1.81 -17.03
CA GLN A 913 30.16 1.97 -17.70
C GLN A 913 29.65 3.37 -17.37
N PRO A 914 29.27 4.21 -18.37
CA PRO A 914 28.74 5.53 -18.07
C PRO A 914 27.42 5.43 -17.32
N GLU A 915 27.19 6.31 -16.35
CA GLU A 915 25.97 6.35 -15.53
C GLU A 915 25.46 7.78 -15.39
N CYS A 916 24.14 7.94 -15.30
CA CYS A 916 23.56 9.24 -14.98
C CYS A 916 23.87 9.58 -13.53
N THR A 917 24.43 10.77 -13.32
CA THR A 917 24.77 11.30 -12.00
C THR A 917 24.38 12.78 -11.93
N TYR A 918 24.59 13.41 -10.79
CA TYR A 918 24.19 14.78 -10.55
C TYR A 918 25.28 15.63 -9.89
N THR A 919 25.06 16.95 -9.91
CA THR A 919 25.81 17.93 -9.14
C THR A 919 24.83 18.86 -8.45
N CYS A 920 25.05 19.17 -7.17
CA CYS A 920 24.17 20.08 -6.46
C CYS A 920 24.14 21.48 -7.08
N LEU A 921 22.96 22.09 -7.08
CA LEU A 921 22.80 23.51 -7.38
C LEU A 921 23.47 24.34 -6.28
N ALA A 922 23.90 25.54 -6.63
CA ALA A 922 24.60 26.41 -5.69
C ALA A 922 23.73 26.73 -4.46
N GLY A 923 24.25 26.45 -3.25
CA GLY A 923 23.53 26.62 -1.99
C GLY A 923 22.90 25.34 -1.45
N PHE A 924 22.93 24.25 -2.22
CA PHE A 924 22.44 22.94 -1.80
C PHE A 924 23.59 21.93 -1.70
N PHE A 925 23.45 21.00 -0.77
CA PHE A 925 24.45 19.97 -0.47
C PHE A 925 23.74 18.62 -0.38
N ASP A 926 24.38 17.62 -0.98
CA ASP A 926 24.08 16.20 -0.79
C ASP A 926 24.90 15.77 0.42
N VAL A 927 24.18 15.48 1.50
CA VAL A 927 24.76 15.35 2.84
C VAL A 927 24.90 13.87 3.20
N ASN A 928 23.96 13.03 2.77
CA ASN A 928 23.97 11.60 3.01
C ASN A 928 24.64 10.77 1.89
N GLY A 929 24.92 11.37 0.73
CA GLY A 929 25.52 10.70 -0.43
C GLY A 929 24.61 9.66 -1.08
N ALA A 930 23.30 9.71 -0.80
CA ALA A 930 22.35 8.74 -1.29
C ALA A 930 22.00 9.06 -2.76
N PRO A 931 22.10 8.08 -3.67
CA PRO A 931 21.96 8.33 -5.11
C PRO A 931 20.50 8.63 -5.55
N GLY A 932 19.54 8.70 -4.62
CA GLY A 932 18.10 8.66 -4.91
C GLY A 932 17.29 9.90 -4.51
N ASP A 933 17.79 10.76 -3.62
CA ASP A 933 17.07 11.89 -3.03
C ASP A 933 17.65 13.26 -3.40
N GLY A 934 18.82 13.31 -4.06
CA GLY A 934 19.35 14.54 -4.67
C GLY A 934 20.17 15.37 -3.70
N CYS A 935 19.98 16.69 -3.69
CA CYS A 935 20.67 17.58 -2.74
C CYS A 935 19.64 18.16 -1.76
N GLU A 936 19.57 17.52 -0.62
CA GLU A 936 18.54 17.64 0.40
C GLU A 936 18.75 18.85 1.33
N CYS A 937 19.99 19.26 1.56
CA CYS A 937 20.29 20.33 2.50
C CYS A 937 20.44 21.69 1.81
N GLU A 938 19.63 22.67 2.18
CA GLU A 938 19.82 24.08 1.82
C GLU A 938 20.69 24.76 2.87
N TYR A 939 21.84 25.31 2.48
CA TYR A 939 22.67 26.07 3.41
C TYR A 939 21.96 27.36 3.81
N LEU A 940 21.52 27.43 5.06
CA LEU A 940 20.80 28.58 5.63
C LEU A 940 21.75 29.52 6.37
N SER A 941 22.71 28.97 7.13
CA SER A 941 23.49 29.73 8.11
C SER A 941 24.72 28.94 8.56
N SER A 942 25.78 29.60 9.04
CA SER A 942 26.95 28.93 9.65
C SER A 942 26.77 28.63 11.16
N TYR A 943 25.60 28.96 11.68
CA TYR A 943 25.19 28.68 13.05
C TYR A 943 24.00 27.73 12.96
N ASP A 944 24.18 26.55 13.52
CA ASP A 944 23.17 25.51 13.54
C ASP A 944 22.52 25.45 14.93
N GLU A 945 21.19 25.60 14.98
CA GLU A 945 20.46 25.53 16.24
C GLU A 945 20.44 24.06 16.69
N PRO A 946 20.83 23.73 17.93
CA PRO A 946 21.02 22.34 18.29
C PRO A 946 19.72 21.52 18.25
N PHE A 947 19.68 20.51 17.39
CA PHE A 947 18.66 19.45 17.38
C PHE A 947 17.23 19.96 17.14
N ASP A 948 17.07 21.00 16.30
CA ASP A 948 15.77 21.58 15.94
C ASP A 948 15.12 20.90 14.71
N GLY A 949 15.85 19.97 14.07
CA GLY A 949 15.44 19.23 12.88
C GLY A 949 15.86 19.88 11.56
N ILE A 950 16.69 20.93 11.60
CA ILE A 950 17.20 21.64 10.43
C ILE A 950 18.73 21.68 10.52
N ASP A 951 19.41 20.96 9.63
CA ASP A 951 20.86 21.10 9.44
C ASP A 951 21.13 22.41 8.67
N ALA A 952 21.38 23.50 9.39
CA ALA A 952 21.46 24.84 8.79
C ALA A 952 22.78 25.10 8.06
N ASP A 953 23.86 24.42 8.44
CA ASP A 953 25.20 24.57 7.86
C ASP A 953 25.62 23.43 6.92
N CYS A 954 24.75 22.43 6.75
CA CYS A 954 24.85 21.30 5.84
C CYS A 954 26.08 20.43 6.08
N ASP A 955 26.46 20.22 7.34
CA ASP A 955 27.54 19.33 7.72
C ASP A 955 27.08 17.88 8.01
N GLY A 956 25.78 17.63 7.91
CA GLY A 956 25.12 16.36 8.16
C GLY A 956 24.75 16.10 9.59
N GLN A 957 24.79 17.12 10.43
CA GLN A 957 24.47 17.03 11.84
C GLN A 957 23.57 18.21 12.21
N ASP A 958 22.40 17.89 12.73
CA ASP A 958 21.50 18.86 13.36
C ASP A 958 22.00 19.14 14.79
N GLY A 959 22.93 20.09 14.92
CA GLY A 959 23.63 20.51 16.14
C GLY A 959 25.01 19.90 16.36
N ASP A 960 25.70 20.28 17.45
CA ASP A 960 27.00 19.68 17.82
C ASP A 960 26.81 18.28 18.46
N PRO A 961 27.37 17.20 17.87
CA PRO A 961 27.25 15.85 18.41
C PRO A 961 27.82 15.67 19.80
N GLN A 962 28.72 16.55 20.24
CA GLN A 962 29.30 16.48 21.58
C GLN A 962 28.32 16.89 22.69
N ASP A 963 27.26 17.62 22.33
CA ASP A 963 26.23 18.06 23.27
C ASP A 963 25.12 17.02 23.45
N ALA A 964 25.18 15.90 22.72
CA ALA A 964 24.15 14.88 22.69
C ALA A 964 24.66 13.46 22.98
N VAL A 965 23.71 12.58 23.32
CA VAL A 965 23.93 11.13 23.44
C VAL A 965 22.94 10.40 22.55
N TYR A 966 23.46 9.53 21.69
CA TYR A 966 22.68 8.83 20.67
C TYR A 966 22.20 7.46 21.15
N VAL A 967 20.94 7.15 20.85
CA VAL A 967 20.23 5.92 21.27
C VAL A 967 19.61 5.24 20.05
N SER A 968 19.86 3.96 19.87
CA SER A 968 19.25 3.15 18.80
C SER A 968 18.93 1.74 19.30
N ALA A 969 17.67 1.31 19.17
CA ALA A 969 17.27 -0.05 19.51
C ALA A 969 17.89 -1.12 18.60
N PHE A 970 18.31 -0.74 17.39
CA PHE A 970 18.84 -1.67 16.38
C PHE A 970 20.36 -1.69 16.32
N LEU A 971 21.00 -0.51 16.30
CA LEU A 971 22.46 -0.37 16.20
C LEU A 971 23.14 -0.25 17.57
N GLY A 972 22.40 0.14 18.60
CA GLY A 972 22.96 0.43 19.90
C GLY A 972 23.41 -0.82 20.67
N THR A 973 24.32 -0.61 21.63
CA THR A 973 24.78 -1.69 22.52
C THR A 973 24.66 -1.32 24.00
N PRO A 974 24.58 -2.32 24.92
CA PRO A 974 24.48 -2.07 26.37
C PRO A 974 25.71 -1.37 27.00
N VAL A 975 26.78 -1.16 26.23
CA VAL A 975 28.03 -0.54 26.66
C VAL A 975 28.50 0.53 25.68
N GLY A 976 27.61 0.99 24.80
CA GLY A 976 27.89 2.02 23.80
C GLY A 976 28.42 3.30 24.44
N THR A 977 29.26 4.01 23.71
CA THR A 977 29.80 5.30 24.11
C THR A 977 28.83 6.45 23.92
N GLY A 978 27.69 6.20 23.25
CA GLY A 978 26.63 7.19 23.05
C GLY A 978 26.93 8.18 21.94
N THR A 979 27.79 7.81 20.99
CA THR A 979 28.10 8.58 19.77
C THR A 979 27.27 8.06 18.60
N ILE A 980 27.19 8.80 17.48
CA ILE A 980 26.46 8.36 16.27
C ILE A 980 26.93 6.97 15.81
N ASP A 981 28.25 6.73 15.80
CA ASP A 981 28.84 5.45 15.36
C ASP A 981 28.75 4.31 16.40
N ASP A 982 28.48 4.64 17.67
CA ASP A 982 28.39 3.67 18.78
C ASP A 982 27.30 4.08 19.78
N PRO A 983 26.02 4.04 19.36
CA PRO A 983 24.90 4.46 20.19
C PRO A 983 24.64 3.47 21.32
N VAL A 984 23.91 3.89 22.34
CA VAL A 984 23.42 2.98 23.40
C VAL A 984 22.08 2.34 23.01
N ASP A 985 21.79 1.16 23.56
CA ASP A 985 20.62 0.36 23.16
C ASP A 985 19.30 0.73 23.85
N THR A 986 19.33 1.55 24.91
CA THR A 986 18.09 2.00 25.60
C THR A 986 18.13 3.48 25.98
N ILE A 987 16.95 4.12 25.99
CA ILE A 987 16.75 5.53 26.34
C ILE A 987 17.19 5.79 27.78
N TRP A 988 16.92 4.84 28.69
CA TRP A 988 17.39 4.93 30.07
C TRP A 988 18.92 4.99 30.17
N GLN A 989 19.64 4.23 29.35
CA GLN A 989 21.11 4.31 29.29
C GLN A 989 21.56 5.65 28.72
N GLY A 990 20.90 6.14 27.67
CA GLY A 990 21.17 7.44 27.06
C GLY A 990 21.08 8.57 28.08
N LEU A 991 19.97 8.63 28.81
CA LEU A 991 19.75 9.61 29.89
C LEU A 991 20.81 9.54 31.00
N GLN A 992 21.20 8.33 31.42
CA GLN A 992 22.25 8.18 32.43
C GLN A 992 23.62 8.63 31.90
N LEU A 993 23.92 8.32 30.65
CA LEU A 993 25.17 8.67 30.03
C LEU A 993 25.26 10.18 29.79
N ALA A 994 24.18 10.81 29.30
CA ALA A 994 24.08 12.25 29.13
C ALA A 994 24.31 12.99 30.46
N GLN A 995 23.69 12.53 31.55
CA GLN A 995 23.95 13.09 32.89
C GLN A 995 25.42 12.93 33.34
N ASN A 996 26.10 11.85 32.96
CA ASN A 996 27.50 11.61 33.32
C ASN A 996 28.48 12.44 32.48
N LEU A 997 28.16 12.64 31.21
CA LEU A 997 28.95 13.42 30.26
C LEU A 997 28.64 14.93 30.34
N ASN A 998 27.55 15.30 31.02
CA ASN A 998 27.01 16.66 31.03
C ASN A 998 26.57 17.11 29.63
N ALA A 999 26.04 16.16 28.84
CA ALA A 999 25.36 16.43 27.58
C ALA A 999 23.95 16.97 27.87
N ALA A 1000 23.51 17.92 27.06
CA ALA A 1000 22.20 18.56 27.19
C ALA A 1000 21.08 17.78 26.48
N PHE A 1001 21.45 16.93 25.53
CA PHE A 1001 20.49 16.25 24.64
C PHE A 1001 20.65 14.73 24.66
N VAL A 1002 19.54 14.03 24.42
CA VAL A 1002 19.48 12.61 24.09
C VAL A 1002 18.67 12.46 22.82
N VAL A 1003 19.27 11.86 21.80
CA VAL A 1003 18.70 11.71 20.46
C VAL A 1003 18.38 10.24 20.24
N VAL A 1004 17.15 9.96 19.80
CA VAL A 1004 16.62 8.59 19.72
C VAL A 1004 16.18 8.28 18.30
N ALA A 1005 16.82 7.27 17.72
CA ALA A 1005 16.48 6.74 16.41
C ALA A 1005 15.17 5.92 16.46
N MET A 1006 14.54 5.77 15.29
CA MET A 1006 13.34 4.96 15.12
C MET A 1006 13.52 3.55 15.66
N GLY A 1007 12.45 3.02 16.24
CA GLY A 1007 12.46 1.69 16.85
C GLY A 1007 11.52 1.56 18.02
N ASN A 1008 11.39 0.32 18.51
CA ASN A 1008 10.58 -0.01 19.67
C ASN A 1008 11.46 -0.23 20.91
N TYR A 1009 11.26 0.59 21.93
CA TYR A 1009 12.00 0.61 23.18
C TYR A 1009 11.14 0.04 24.31
N GLU A 1010 11.35 -1.25 24.63
CA GLU A 1010 10.63 -1.96 25.70
C GLU A 1010 11.18 -1.59 27.09
N GLU A 1011 10.89 -0.39 27.58
CA GLU A 1011 11.35 0.09 28.88
C GLU A 1011 10.39 1.09 29.57
N ASP A 1012 10.61 1.30 30.88
CA ASP A 1012 10.00 2.42 31.61
C ASP A 1012 11.05 3.54 31.73
N VAL A 1013 10.69 4.78 31.39
CA VAL A 1013 11.62 5.92 31.32
C VAL A 1013 11.31 6.97 32.40
N ASP A 1014 12.26 7.26 33.29
CA ASP A 1014 12.20 8.44 34.17
C ASP A 1014 13.02 9.58 33.52
N LEU A 1015 12.36 10.68 33.14
CA LEU A 1015 13.02 11.85 32.57
C LEU A 1015 13.91 12.55 33.61
N LEU A 1016 15.02 13.12 33.14
CA LEU A 1016 16.01 13.78 33.99
C LEU A 1016 15.97 15.30 33.78
N ASN A 1017 16.00 16.04 34.89
CA ASN A 1017 16.01 17.49 34.89
C ASN A 1017 17.22 18.07 34.13
N GLY A 1018 16.95 18.95 33.16
CA GLY A 1018 17.94 19.65 32.35
C GLY A 1018 18.49 18.85 31.17
N ILE A 1019 17.84 17.73 30.80
CA ILE A 1019 18.23 16.90 29.65
C ILE A 1019 17.03 16.77 28.72
N THR A 1020 17.14 17.36 27.54
CA THR A 1020 16.14 17.29 26.48
C THR A 1020 16.26 15.96 25.73
N VAL A 1021 15.12 15.38 25.35
CA VAL A 1021 15.04 14.09 24.67
C VAL A 1021 14.20 14.22 23.40
N PHE A 1022 14.80 13.90 22.26
CA PHE A 1022 14.17 13.91 20.94
C PHE A 1022 14.10 12.51 20.36
N GLY A 1023 12.89 12.08 19.98
CA GLY A 1023 12.64 10.93 19.11
C GLY A 1023 12.34 11.39 17.70
N GLY A 1024 12.25 10.45 16.76
CA GLY A 1024 11.87 10.75 15.38
C GLY A 1024 13.03 10.76 14.38
N TYR A 1025 14.19 10.20 14.73
CA TYR A 1025 15.34 10.15 13.83
C TYR A 1025 15.38 8.83 13.04
N ASP A 1026 15.94 8.85 11.84
CA ASP A 1026 16.35 7.65 11.10
C ASP A 1026 17.47 6.87 11.83
N LEU A 1027 17.94 5.77 11.24
CA LEU A 1027 18.89 4.85 11.91
C LEU A 1027 20.31 5.41 12.01
N ASP A 1028 20.69 6.29 11.09
CA ASP A 1028 21.97 6.98 10.99
C ASP A 1028 21.94 8.40 11.59
N PHE A 1029 20.78 8.86 12.07
CA PHE A 1029 20.56 10.15 12.75
C PHE A 1029 20.75 11.38 11.86
N ALA A 1030 20.70 11.21 10.54
CA ALA A 1030 20.86 12.27 9.56
C ALA A 1030 19.56 13.08 9.39
N VAL A 1031 18.40 12.43 9.47
CA VAL A 1031 17.10 13.06 9.24
C VAL A 1031 16.16 12.85 10.42
N ARG A 1032 15.41 13.90 10.74
CA ARG A 1032 14.37 13.87 11.77
C ARG A 1032 12.99 14.17 11.21
N ASP A 1033 12.11 13.17 11.27
CA ASP A 1033 10.67 13.32 11.05
C ASP A 1033 9.91 12.39 12.01
N PRO A 1034 9.32 12.93 13.10
CA PRO A 1034 8.62 12.12 14.10
C PRO A 1034 7.38 11.36 13.60
N LEU A 1035 6.84 11.68 12.41
CA LEU A 1035 5.72 10.95 11.80
C LEU A 1035 6.20 9.77 10.95
N ILE A 1036 7.37 9.88 10.32
CA ILE A 1036 7.95 8.84 9.47
C ILE A 1036 8.81 7.89 10.31
N TYR A 1037 9.74 8.43 11.07
CA TYR A 1037 10.74 7.67 11.82
C TYR A 1037 10.30 7.44 13.28
N VAL A 1038 9.23 6.67 13.44
CA VAL A 1038 8.54 6.52 14.73
C VAL A 1038 9.45 5.89 15.80
N SER A 1039 9.62 6.59 16.92
CA SER A 1039 10.29 6.11 18.14
C SER A 1039 9.24 5.73 19.19
N THR A 1040 9.01 4.43 19.38
CA THR A 1040 7.96 3.91 20.27
C THR A 1040 8.53 3.48 21.62
N ILE A 1041 7.95 3.95 22.73
CA ILE A 1041 8.27 3.50 24.09
C ILE A 1041 7.14 2.60 24.60
N ASP A 1042 7.44 1.32 24.78
CA ASP A 1042 6.50 0.32 25.32
C ASP A 1042 6.80 -0.01 26.78
N GLY A 1043 5.97 0.50 27.69
CA GLY A 1043 6.17 0.39 29.12
C GLY A 1043 5.93 -1.01 29.67
N SER A 1044 6.47 -1.30 30.85
CA SER A 1044 6.38 -2.63 31.48
C SER A 1044 5.01 -2.99 32.08
N GLY A 1045 4.09 -2.02 32.14
CA GLY A 1045 2.74 -2.16 32.73
C GLY A 1045 2.70 -2.22 34.26
N ASN A 1046 3.83 -1.99 34.95
CA ASN A 1046 3.91 -2.00 36.42
C ASN A 1046 3.90 -0.61 37.06
N ARG A 1047 3.97 0.44 36.24
CA ARG A 1047 4.07 1.86 36.57
C ARG A 1047 3.77 2.67 35.30
N PRO A 1048 3.62 4.01 35.38
CA PRO A 1048 3.55 4.83 34.17
C PRO A 1048 4.76 4.59 33.26
N THR A 1049 4.53 4.53 31.94
CA THR A 1049 5.59 4.26 30.95
C THR A 1049 6.66 5.34 30.95
N VAL A 1050 6.25 6.61 30.94
CA VAL A 1050 7.16 7.77 31.09
C VAL A 1050 6.81 8.56 32.35
N VAL A 1051 7.81 8.91 33.15
CA VAL A 1051 7.66 9.70 34.38
C VAL A 1051 8.52 10.97 34.32
N ALA A 1052 7.88 12.13 34.50
CA ALA A 1052 8.53 13.40 34.76
C ALA A 1052 8.21 13.83 36.20
N ASP A 1053 9.21 13.82 37.08
CA ASP A 1053 9.05 14.21 38.50
C ASP A 1053 10.13 15.23 38.90
N GLY A 1054 9.71 16.46 39.21
CA GLY A 1054 10.60 17.49 39.73
C GLY A 1054 11.54 18.13 38.71
N ILE A 1055 11.11 18.27 37.46
CA ILE A 1055 11.84 18.99 36.40
C ILE A 1055 11.72 20.50 36.65
N VAL A 1056 12.84 21.19 36.87
CA VAL A 1056 12.94 22.60 37.24
C VAL A 1056 13.86 23.44 36.34
N ASP A 1057 14.71 22.78 35.57
CA ASP A 1057 15.51 23.38 34.50
C ASP A 1057 14.83 23.09 33.15
N GLU A 1058 15.19 23.86 32.12
CA GLU A 1058 14.67 23.71 30.75
C GLU A 1058 14.86 22.27 30.26
N THR A 1059 13.79 21.65 29.77
CA THR A 1059 13.77 20.25 29.36
C THR A 1059 12.61 20.02 28.41
N THR A 1060 12.89 19.44 27.25
CA THR A 1060 11.88 19.08 26.26
C THR A 1060 11.81 17.56 26.08
N PHE A 1061 10.60 17.03 25.95
CA PHE A 1061 10.34 15.64 25.57
C PHE A 1061 9.50 15.65 24.29
N ASP A 1062 10.08 15.24 23.16
CA ASP A 1062 9.48 15.46 21.84
C ASP A 1062 9.67 14.29 20.88
N GLY A 1063 8.63 13.98 20.09
CA GLY A 1063 8.73 13.05 18.96
C GLY A 1063 8.58 11.56 19.26
N PHE A 1064 7.86 11.18 20.33
CA PHE A 1064 7.67 9.76 20.71
C PHE A 1064 6.23 9.28 20.60
N GLU A 1065 6.07 8.01 20.24
CA GLU A 1065 4.86 7.25 20.53
C GLU A 1065 5.03 6.54 21.88
N VAL A 1066 4.16 6.82 22.86
CA VAL A 1066 4.25 6.24 24.21
C VAL A 1066 3.04 5.36 24.49
N LEU A 1067 3.29 4.06 24.67
CA LEU A 1067 2.28 3.05 24.94
C LEU A 1067 2.15 2.80 26.45
N GLY A 1068 0.99 3.15 27.01
CA GLY A 1068 0.62 2.88 28.41
C GLY A 1068 0.09 1.45 28.57
N ASN A 1069 0.97 0.53 28.95
CA ASN A 1069 0.69 -0.92 28.93
C ASN A 1069 -0.37 -1.38 29.96
N ASN A 1070 -1.17 -2.37 29.58
CA ASN A 1070 -2.25 -2.99 30.35
C ASN A 1070 -1.78 -3.68 31.66
N ASP A 1071 -1.95 -3.04 32.82
CA ASP A 1071 -1.90 -3.76 34.10
C ASP A 1071 -3.04 -4.80 34.13
N ARG A 1072 -2.69 -6.09 34.03
CA ARG A 1072 -3.63 -7.22 33.96
C ARG A 1072 -4.36 -7.47 35.30
N GLN A 1073 -4.19 -6.63 36.32
CA GLN A 1073 -4.81 -6.79 37.63
C GLN A 1073 -6.14 -6.02 37.79
N PRO A 1074 -7.15 -6.56 38.50
CA PRO A 1074 -8.39 -5.84 38.80
C PRO A 1074 -8.11 -4.54 39.58
N GLY A 1075 -8.49 -3.39 39.01
CA GLY A 1075 -8.18 -2.06 39.54
C GLY A 1075 -6.81 -1.49 39.14
N GLY A 1076 -6.12 -2.09 38.16
CA GLY A 1076 -4.91 -1.55 37.57
C GLY A 1076 -5.19 -0.33 36.69
N GLU A 1077 -4.24 0.61 36.69
CA GLU A 1077 -4.27 1.87 35.94
C GLU A 1077 -3.34 1.79 34.72
N ALA A 1078 -3.82 2.20 33.54
CA ALA A 1078 -3.03 2.29 32.31
C ALA A 1078 -2.62 3.75 32.11
N ILE A 1079 -1.35 4.08 32.41
CA ILE A 1079 -0.83 5.45 32.38
C ILE A 1079 0.36 5.49 31.42
N ALA A 1080 0.22 6.17 30.29
CA ALA A 1080 1.30 6.37 29.33
C ALA A 1080 2.37 7.36 29.86
N MET A 1081 1.95 8.50 30.43
CA MET A 1081 2.86 9.50 30.98
C MET A 1081 2.35 10.05 32.31
N TRP A 1082 3.25 10.24 33.28
CA TRP A 1082 2.98 10.84 34.60
C TRP A 1082 3.86 12.06 34.82
N VAL A 1083 3.26 13.22 35.07
CA VAL A 1083 3.97 14.49 35.31
C VAL A 1083 3.64 15.02 36.70
N GLU A 1084 4.66 15.24 37.53
CA GLU A 1084 4.53 15.72 38.91
C GLU A 1084 5.62 16.75 39.25
N ASP A 1085 5.25 17.80 40.00
CA ASP A 1085 6.18 18.81 40.54
C ASP A 1085 7.14 19.48 39.53
N CYS A 1086 6.75 19.59 38.25
CA CYS A 1086 7.54 20.24 37.18
C CYS A 1086 7.26 21.76 37.04
N ASP A 1087 8.28 22.52 36.64
CA ASP A 1087 8.22 23.95 36.33
C ASP A 1087 7.63 24.20 34.92
N PRO A 1088 7.07 25.40 34.62
CA PRO A 1088 6.55 25.72 33.29
C PRO A 1088 7.53 25.57 32.11
N ASP A 1089 8.84 25.53 32.37
CA ASP A 1089 9.88 25.37 31.35
C ASP A 1089 10.06 23.89 30.89
N PHE A 1090 9.29 22.95 31.45
CA PHE A 1090 9.19 21.58 30.93
C PHE A 1090 8.18 21.50 29.77
N VAL A 1091 8.66 21.14 28.58
CA VAL A 1091 7.88 21.09 27.35
C VAL A 1091 7.64 19.65 26.89
N ILE A 1092 6.40 19.35 26.50
CA ILE A 1092 6.01 18.09 25.86
C ILE A 1092 5.39 18.45 24.51
N SER A 1093 5.97 17.97 23.41
CA SER A 1093 5.54 18.32 22.05
C SER A 1093 5.68 17.14 21.08
N ASN A 1094 4.93 17.12 19.97
CA ASN A 1094 5.00 16.07 18.94
C ASN A 1094 4.97 14.60 19.43
N ASN A 1095 4.30 14.32 20.55
CA ASN A 1095 4.18 12.97 21.10
C ASN A 1095 2.78 12.39 20.86
N ILE A 1096 2.71 11.09 20.57
CA ILE A 1096 1.48 10.31 20.52
C ILE A 1096 1.37 9.50 21.83
N LEU A 1097 0.44 9.85 22.71
CA LEU A 1097 0.26 9.16 24.00
C LEU A 1097 -0.93 8.21 23.94
N VAL A 1098 -0.68 6.90 23.95
CA VAL A 1098 -1.71 5.87 23.88
C VAL A 1098 -1.93 5.24 25.25
N ALA A 1099 -3.05 5.56 25.90
CA ALA A 1099 -3.46 4.91 27.15
C ALA A 1099 -4.42 3.75 26.86
N GLU A 1100 -4.06 2.52 27.23
CA GLU A 1100 -4.92 1.34 27.08
C GLU A 1100 -6.09 1.28 28.11
N VAL A 1101 -6.98 0.28 28.02
CA VAL A 1101 -8.20 0.19 28.84
C VAL A 1101 -7.92 -0.37 30.24
N GLY A 1102 -8.03 0.47 31.27
CA GLY A 1102 -8.00 0.03 32.68
C GLY A 1102 -9.15 -0.92 33.07
N ARG A 1103 -8.90 -1.91 33.94
CA ARG A 1103 -9.89 -2.91 34.36
C ARG A 1103 -10.71 -2.50 35.58
N ASP A 1104 -11.95 -3.00 35.65
CA ASP A 1104 -12.85 -2.81 36.80
C ASP A 1104 -12.18 -3.16 38.14
N GLY A 1105 -12.45 -2.31 39.15
CA GLY A 1105 -12.02 -2.57 40.52
C GLY A 1105 -12.69 -3.80 41.13
N THR A 1106 -12.07 -4.41 42.14
CA THR A 1106 -12.66 -5.56 42.85
C THR A 1106 -13.98 -5.20 43.54
N GLU A 1107 -15.00 -6.06 43.44
CA GLU A 1107 -16.25 -5.92 44.21
C GLU A 1107 -15.96 -5.76 45.71
N GLY A 1108 -16.53 -4.72 46.32
CA GLY A 1108 -16.43 -4.51 47.77
C GLY A 1108 -17.10 -5.65 48.53
N THR A 1109 -16.52 -6.07 49.65
CA THR A 1109 -17.15 -7.09 50.52
C THR A 1109 -18.47 -6.57 51.08
N ASP A 1110 -19.52 -7.40 51.08
CA ASP A 1110 -20.80 -7.10 51.71
C ASP A 1110 -20.62 -6.51 53.12
N GLY A 1111 -21.22 -5.33 53.35
CA GLY A 1111 -21.33 -4.77 54.68
C GLY A 1111 -22.17 -5.68 55.59
N ASN A 1112 -21.82 -5.76 56.88
CA ASN A 1112 -22.67 -6.48 57.83
C ASN A 1112 -24.08 -5.86 57.85
N ASP A 1113 -25.12 -6.70 57.86
CA ASP A 1113 -26.51 -6.27 58.04
C ASP A 1113 -26.65 -5.32 59.24
N GLY A 1114 -27.38 -4.21 59.05
CA GLY A 1114 -27.74 -3.31 60.15
C GLY A 1114 -28.76 -3.96 61.09
N ASP A 1115 -28.69 -3.64 62.40
CA ASP A 1115 -29.69 -4.09 63.37
C ASP A 1115 -31.10 -3.58 62.98
N ASP A 1116 -32.10 -4.48 62.96
CA ASP A 1116 -33.49 -4.14 62.66
C ASP A 1116 -34.03 -3.01 63.57
N GLY A 1117 -34.66 -2.00 62.96
CA GLY A 1117 -35.42 -0.97 63.67
C GLY A 1117 -36.68 -1.55 64.33
N SER A 1118 -37.10 -0.98 65.48
CA SER A 1118 -38.34 -1.40 66.15
C SER A 1118 -39.60 -0.93 65.39
N ASP A 1119 -40.58 -1.82 65.22
CA ASP A 1119 -41.88 -1.53 64.59
C ASP A 1119 -42.57 -0.27 65.15
N GLY A 1120 -43.16 0.54 64.25
CA GLY A 1120 -44.04 1.66 64.61
C GLY A 1120 -45.42 1.21 65.13
N ASP A 1121 -46.08 2.07 65.91
CA ASP A 1121 -47.44 1.79 66.44
C ASP A 1121 -48.48 1.74 65.31
N ALA A 1122 -49.46 0.81 65.42
CA ALA A 1122 -50.47 0.62 64.39
C ALA A 1122 -51.50 1.77 64.31
N GLY A 1123 -51.77 2.27 63.10
CA GLY A 1123 -52.82 3.26 62.83
C GLY A 1123 -54.24 2.75 63.08
N SER A 1124 -55.13 3.63 63.57
CA SER A 1124 -56.53 3.30 63.86
C SER A 1124 -57.45 3.33 62.62
N LYS A 1125 -58.38 2.38 62.51
CA LYS A 1125 -59.32 2.24 61.37
C LYS A 1125 -60.35 3.39 61.31
N GLY A 1126 -60.39 4.13 60.19
CA GLY A 1126 -61.43 5.12 59.89
C GLY A 1126 -62.80 4.47 59.66
N GLY A 1127 -63.84 5.03 60.27
CA GLY A 1127 -65.24 4.61 60.11
C GLY A 1127 -65.98 5.44 59.06
N GLU A 1128 -66.95 4.81 58.42
CA GLU A 1128 -67.76 5.34 57.31
C GLU A 1128 -68.64 6.53 57.77
N ALA A 1129 -68.50 7.66 57.05
CA ALA A 1129 -69.27 8.92 57.10
C ALA A 1129 -68.75 10.07 58.01
N ASP A 1130 -68.40 11.17 57.33
CA ASP A 1130 -68.17 12.56 57.78
C ASP A 1130 -66.69 13.00 57.94
N CYS A 1131 -66.11 13.58 56.86
CA CYS A 1131 -64.73 14.08 56.76
C CYS A 1131 -64.50 15.42 57.47
N GLN A 1132 -64.96 15.56 58.71
CA GLN A 1132 -64.71 16.78 59.51
C GLN A 1132 -64.23 16.49 60.94
N SER A 1133 -63.89 15.23 61.29
CA SER A 1133 -63.32 14.93 62.62
C SER A 1133 -62.59 13.58 62.75
N LEU A 1134 -61.68 13.24 61.82
CA LEU A 1134 -60.73 12.14 62.01
C LEU A 1134 -59.38 12.72 62.49
N PRO A 1135 -58.74 12.17 63.55
CA PRO A 1135 -57.42 12.62 63.99
C PRO A 1135 -56.31 12.02 63.11
N ASP A 1136 -55.28 12.83 62.86
CA ASP A 1136 -54.11 12.51 62.03
C ASP A 1136 -53.31 11.33 62.59
N GLY A 1137 -52.58 10.61 61.72
CA GLY A 1137 -51.67 9.55 62.12
C GLY A 1137 -50.53 10.10 62.97
N GLY A 1138 -50.17 9.43 64.07
CA GLY A 1138 -49.09 9.88 64.94
C GLY A 1138 -47.70 9.67 64.32
N ASP A 1139 -46.78 10.60 64.60
CA ASP A 1139 -45.42 10.62 64.07
C ASP A 1139 -44.57 9.41 64.50
N GLY A 1140 -43.67 8.98 63.61
CA GLY A 1140 -42.69 7.93 63.88
C GLY A 1140 -41.65 8.31 64.94
N ALA A 1141 -40.94 7.31 65.48
CA ALA A 1141 -39.95 7.51 66.54
C ALA A 1141 -38.68 8.25 66.07
N TYR A 1142 -38.07 9.02 66.98
CA TYR A 1142 -36.93 9.89 66.69
C TYR A 1142 -35.58 9.14 66.72
N HIS A 1143 -34.84 9.13 65.61
CA HIS A 1143 -33.49 8.58 65.54
C HIS A 1143 -32.54 9.42 64.64
N VAL A 1144 -31.27 9.48 65.03
CA VAL A 1144 -30.24 10.31 64.36
C VAL A 1144 -29.00 9.44 64.14
N CYS A 1145 -28.56 9.32 62.89
CA CYS A 1145 -27.27 8.73 62.52
C CYS A 1145 -26.34 9.86 62.07
N GLY A 1146 -25.25 10.07 62.81
CA GLY A 1146 -24.35 11.21 62.59
C GLY A 1146 -25.00 12.56 62.88
N TYR A 1147 -24.90 13.52 61.96
CA TYR A 1147 -25.53 14.85 62.07
C TYR A 1147 -26.90 14.93 61.38
N THR A 1148 -27.35 13.84 60.74
CA THR A 1148 -28.56 13.82 59.92
C THR A 1148 -29.70 13.14 60.68
N ASN A 1149 -30.81 13.86 60.84
CA ASN A 1149 -32.00 13.31 61.48
C ASN A 1149 -32.72 12.37 60.52
N VAL A 1150 -32.82 11.08 60.87
CA VAL A 1150 -33.46 10.01 60.08
C VAL A 1150 -34.72 9.48 60.77
N SER A 1151 -35.37 10.33 61.57
CA SER A 1151 -36.62 9.98 62.24
C SER A 1151 -37.68 9.57 61.22
N GLY A 1152 -38.42 8.50 61.53
CA GLY A 1152 -39.57 8.08 60.73
C GLY A 1152 -40.57 9.24 60.67
N GLY A 1153 -40.85 9.72 59.45
CA GLY A 1153 -41.60 10.95 59.23
C GLY A 1153 -43.02 10.96 59.82
N ASP A 1154 -43.59 12.17 59.88
CA ASP A 1154 -44.94 12.42 60.37
C ASP A 1154 -45.98 11.65 59.53
N GLY A 1155 -46.95 11.00 60.18
CA GLY A 1155 -47.98 10.21 59.51
C GLY A 1155 -48.84 11.07 58.58
N GLY A 1156 -49.13 10.58 57.38
CA GLY A 1156 -49.75 11.37 56.31
C GLY A 1156 -51.07 12.08 56.67
N ASP A 1157 -51.14 13.38 56.32
CA ASP A 1157 -52.30 14.25 56.44
C ASP A 1157 -53.29 14.04 55.26
N GLN A 1158 -54.59 14.28 55.47
CA GLN A 1158 -55.64 14.04 54.46
C GLN A 1158 -56.17 15.34 53.87
N ASP A 1159 -55.78 15.65 52.63
CA ASP A 1159 -56.39 16.76 51.86
C ASP A 1159 -57.48 16.24 50.90
N CYS A 1160 -58.68 16.84 50.96
CA CYS A 1160 -59.86 16.48 50.16
C CYS A 1160 -60.08 17.54 49.06
N PRO A 1161 -60.30 17.16 47.79
CA PRO A 1161 -60.37 18.10 46.68
C PRO A 1161 -61.67 18.92 46.71
N PHE A 1162 -61.55 20.26 46.68
CA PHE A 1162 -62.67 21.16 46.37
C PHE A 1162 -62.68 21.51 44.89
N ALA A 1163 -63.85 21.33 44.26
CA ALA A 1163 -64.15 21.75 42.91
C ALA A 1163 -64.14 23.28 42.75
N GLY A 1164 -63.58 23.75 41.63
CA GLY A 1164 -63.68 25.13 41.14
C GLY A 1164 -62.36 25.69 40.67
#